data_AF-A0ABD1PHR2-F1
#
_entry.id   AF-A0ABD1PHR2-F1
#
_cell.length_a   1.000
_cell.length_b   1.000
_cell.length_c   1.000
_cell.angle_alpha   90.00
_cell.angle_beta   90.00
_cell.angle_gamma   90.00
#
_symmetry.space_group_name_H-M   'P 1'
#
loop_
_entity.id
_entity.type
_entity.pdbx_description
1 polymer ?
#
loop_
_entity_poly.entity_id
_entity_poly.type
_entity_poly.pdbx_seq_one_letter_code
_entity_poly.pdbx_strand_id
1 'polypeptide(L)'
;MHISHQILSVSIPSKVHDQSISPSFTCKILINQSKNALPRRLPPIRPPPPPPVPGLELKPVAKPLRKGTTFSPQLNPLQKLAASALDMAEKLIVTELEKKHKLNRSVDPAIQLEGNFAPVQECSVQHDLEVVGTIPPSLHGVYVRNGANPLFLPTNGHHLFDGDGMIHAVKLSAGNRASYSCRFTKTNRLIQEAALGRPIFPKPIGELHGHLGLARLALFFSRSLIGLVNTSQGVGVANAGLVYFNGRLLAMSEDDLPYHVQLTTNGDLETIGRFDFNGQLKDPLIAHPKVDPATGDLYTLSYNVLKKPYLKFFKFDTCNKKSLEVSISLQQPTMIHDFAITETHVIIPDHQVVFKMSEMIRGGSPVVHDPNKVSRFGILSKNAVDESRIQWIDVPNCFCFHMWNAYEEINENGDKIVVVINSCMTPTHSIFSGNDDSLQSELSEIRLNLKTGKSTRRVIISGVNLEVGQVNKQQLGQKTRYVYLAIADPWPKCCGIAKVDLFTGKVTKFLYGEEKFGGEPCFVPSNGEEGEDGGFLMSLVTNEVSEKSQLVIIEASNMKQIASIKIPTRVPYGFHGTFVSSQELRKQSLIKYPHIRIGDHEEFGHLTGRQPTKPYHCRPDPHTARPNCYNYGLAPEEALQSLVA
;
A
#
# COMPACT_ATOMS: atom_id res chain seq x y z
N MET A 1 -21.21 24.33 -43.04
CA MET A 1 -20.83 24.65 -44.42
C MET A 1 -19.89 25.84 -44.39
N HIS A 2 -18.69 25.68 -44.95
CA HIS A 2 -17.67 26.71 -45.13
C HIS A 2 -18.22 27.93 -45.88
N ILE A 3 -17.64 29.11 -45.65
CA ILE A 3 -16.74 29.78 -46.60
C ILE A 3 -16.23 31.09 -45.99
N SER A 4 -14.92 31.23 -46.06
CA SER A 4 -14.09 32.40 -45.78
C SER A 4 -14.31 33.48 -46.84
N HIS A 5 -14.09 34.77 -46.53
CA HIS A 5 -13.37 35.66 -47.44
C HIS A 5 -12.92 36.95 -46.74
N GLN A 6 -11.59 37.14 -46.73
CA GLN A 6 -10.87 38.38 -46.48
C GLN A 6 -11.14 39.41 -47.59
N ILE A 7 -10.94 40.70 -47.27
CA ILE A 7 -10.37 41.79 -48.09
C ILE A 7 -10.10 42.94 -47.07
N LEU A 8 -8.84 43.26 -46.70
CA LEU A 8 -7.93 44.26 -47.31
C LEU A 8 -8.65 45.59 -47.60
N SER A 9 -8.21 46.80 -47.29
CA SER A 9 -6.90 47.34 -46.93
C SER A 9 -7.11 48.83 -46.65
N VAL A 10 -6.40 49.34 -45.63
CA VAL A 10 -5.60 50.59 -45.59
C VAL A 10 -6.14 51.85 -46.31
N SER A 11 -6.32 52.96 -45.56
CA SER A 11 -5.61 54.26 -45.75
C SER A 11 -6.17 55.38 -44.85
N ILE A 12 -5.30 55.92 -43.98
CA ILE A 12 -5.40 57.17 -43.17
C ILE A 12 -4.79 58.29 -44.06
N PRO A 13 -5.15 59.60 -44.05
CA PRO A 13 -5.18 60.54 -42.90
C PRO A 13 -6.31 61.61 -43.01
N SER A 14 -6.55 62.62 -42.18
CA SER A 14 -5.75 63.44 -41.25
C SER A 14 -6.71 64.38 -40.50
N LYS A 15 -6.36 64.68 -39.23
CA LYS A 15 -6.50 65.95 -38.48
C LYS A 15 -7.62 66.95 -38.86
N VAL A 16 -8.38 67.45 -37.88
CA VAL A 16 -8.14 68.71 -37.12
C VAL A 16 -9.28 68.92 -36.09
N HIS A 17 -8.89 69.50 -34.96
CA HIS A 17 -9.64 69.96 -33.79
C HIS A 17 -10.98 70.69 -34.03
N ASP A 18 -11.94 70.53 -33.10
CA ASP A 18 -12.33 71.66 -32.23
C ASP A 18 -12.98 71.22 -30.90
N GLN A 19 -12.80 72.05 -29.88
CA GLN A 19 -13.08 71.83 -28.46
C GLN A 19 -14.45 72.38 -28.07
N SER A 20 -15.15 71.73 -27.13
CA SER A 20 -15.95 72.46 -26.11
C SER A 20 -16.02 71.65 -24.82
N ILE A 21 -15.72 72.36 -23.72
CA ILE A 21 -15.46 71.86 -22.37
C ILE A 21 -16.67 72.13 -21.48
N SER A 22 -17.00 71.20 -20.57
CA SER A 22 -17.61 71.51 -19.27
C SER A 22 -17.20 70.44 -18.23
N PRO A 23 -17.17 70.77 -16.92
CA PRO A 23 -15.98 70.53 -16.09
C PRO A 23 -16.14 69.42 -15.06
N SER A 24 -15.02 68.85 -14.59
CA SER A 24 -14.94 68.36 -13.21
C SER A 24 -13.52 68.51 -12.66
N PHE A 25 -13.44 68.97 -11.42
CA PHE A 25 -12.22 69.32 -10.71
C PHE A 25 -11.46 68.06 -10.27
N THR A 26 -10.13 68.04 -10.41
CA THR A 26 -9.28 67.21 -9.55
C THR A 26 -7.89 67.85 -9.37
N CYS A 27 -7.50 68.01 -8.11
CA CYS A 27 -6.23 68.56 -7.67
C CYS A 27 -5.08 67.58 -7.94
N LYS A 28 -3.94 68.08 -8.46
CA LYS A 28 -2.73 67.34 -8.83
C LYS A 28 -1.80 67.15 -7.63
N ILE A 29 -1.16 65.97 -7.55
CA ILE A 29 0.21 65.86 -7.02
C ILE A 29 1.08 65.16 -8.07
N LEU A 30 2.25 65.76 -8.29
CA LEU A 30 3.20 65.56 -9.38
C LEU A 30 4.01 64.26 -9.25
N ILE A 31 4.16 63.52 -10.36
CA ILE A 31 5.19 62.49 -10.52
C ILE A 31 6.18 62.97 -11.59
N ASN A 32 7.45 62.98 -11.20
CA ASN A 32 8.59 63.36 -12.02
C ASN A 32 8.97 62.19 -12.97
N GLN A 33 9.26 62.51 -14.23
CA GLN A 33 9.67 61.55 -15.26
C GLN A 33 11.20 61.36 -15.25
N SER A 34 11.68 60.11 -15.25
CA SER A 34 12.95 59.80 -15.92
C SER A 34 12.91 58.42 -16.57
N LYS A 35 13.36 58.40 -17.84
CA LYS A 35 13.55 57.24 -18.72
C LYS A 35 14.44 56.18 -18.06
N ASN A 36 14.09 54.89 -18.17
CA ASN A 36 15.05 53.79 -18.31
C ASN A 36 14.37 52.49 -18.81
N ALA A 37 15.15 51.72 -19.57
CA ALA A 37 14.76 50.60 -20.40
C ALA A 37 14.13 49.39 -19.67
N LEU A 38 13.33 48.62 -20.40
CA LEU A 38 12.77 47.31 -20.01
C LEU A 38 13.86 46.35 -19.49
N PRO A 39 13.66 45.66 -18.35
CA PRO A 39 14.62 44.68 -17.87
C PRO A 39 14.53 43.36 -18.67
N ARG A 40 15.67 42.91 -19.19
CA ARG A 40 15.88 41.55 -19.70
C ARG A 40 15.60 40.54 -18.58
N ARG A 41 14.81 39.49 -18.89
CA ARG A 41 14.65 38.31 -18.03
C ARG A 41 16.03 37.67 -17.81
N LEU A 42 16.46 37.61 -16.54
CA LEU A 42 17.62 36.81 -16.13
C LEU A 42 17.27 35.31 -16.24
N PRO A 43 18.20 34.46 -16.70
CA PRO A 43 18.00 33.01 -16.66
C PRO A 43 17.97 32.51 -15.21
N PRO A 44 17.27 31.40 -14.92
CA PRO A 44 17.18 30.85 -13.57
C PRO A 44 18.57 30.43 -13.08
N ILE A 45 18.94 30.94 -11.91
CA ILE A 45 20.13 30.52 -11.17
C ILE A 45 19.90 29.08 -10.73
N ARG A 46 20.60 28.12 -11.35
CA ARG A 46 20.67 26.76 -10.81
C ARG A 46 21.44 26.79 -9.48
N PRO A 47 20.92 26.19 -8.40
CA PRO A 47 21.73 25.99 -7.21
C PRO A 47 22.95 25.12 -7.56
N PRO A 48 24.10 25.31 -6.89
CA PRO A 48 25.25 24.44 -7.09
C PRO A 48 24.85 22.99 -6.75
N PRO A 49 25.45 21.99 -7.41
CA PRO A 49 25.23 20.59 -7.06
C PRO A 49 25.59 20.38 -5.58
N PRO A 50 24.82 19.56 -4.84
CA PRO A 50 25.16 19.25 -3.46
C PRO A 50 26.57 18.65 -3.39
N PRO A 51 27.33 18.91 -2.31
CA PRO A 51 28.63 18.28 -2.13
C PRO A 51 28.47 16.75 -2.15
N PRO A 52 29.47 15.99 -2.62
CA PRO A 52 29.43 14.55 -2.55
C PRO A 52 29.20 14.12 -1.09
N VAL A 53 28.15 13.34 -0.89
CA VAL A 53 27.75 12.81 0.42
C VAL A 53 28.91 11.96 0.96
N PRO A 54 29.42 12.24 2.17
CA PRO A 54 30.36 11.35 2.84
C PRO A 54 29.75 9.96 2.92
N GLY A 55 30.49 8.93 2.52
CA GLY A 55 30.01 7.54 2.52
C GLY A 55 29.31 7.20 3.83
N LEU A 56 28.02 6.93 3.75
CA LEU A 56 27.22 6.44 4.85
C LEU A 56 27.84 5.12 5.33
N GLU A 57 28.57 5.13 6.44
CA GLU A 57 28.81 3.92 7.22
C GLU A 57 27.46 3.53 7.86
N LEU A 58 26.64 2.84 7.08
CA LEU A 58 25.44 2.17 7.58
C LEU A 58 25.91 1.10 8.57
N LYS A 59 25.77 1.38 9.88
CA LYS A 59 26.08 0.39 10.93
C LYS A 59 25.15 -0.82 10.74
N PRO A 60 25.65 -2.07 10.85
CA PRO A 60 24.84 -3.26 10.64
C PRO A 60 23.63 -3.28 11.58
N VAL A 61 22.46 -3.44 10.97
CA VAL A 61 21.13 -3.31 11.60
C VAL A 61 20.67 -4.66 12.17
N ALA A 62 21.56 -5.53 12.64
CA ALA A 62 21.08 -6.74 13.31
C ALA A 62 22.08 -7.32 14.31
N LYS A 63 21.61 -7.52 15.55
CA LYS A 63 22.01 -8.71 16.31
C LYS A 63 21.25 -9.91 15.72
N PRO A 64 21.83 -11.12 15.67
CA PRO A 64 21.13 -12.30 15.19
C PRO A 64 19.78 -12.44 15.90
N LEU A 65 18.72 -12.75 15.15
CA LEU A 65 17.45 -13.20 15.73
C LEU A 65 17.76 -14.27 16.80
N ARG A 66 17.15 -14.15 18.00
CA ARG A 66 17.39 -15.08 19.12
C ARG A 66 17.34 -16.53 18.63
N LYS A 67 18.31 -17.36 19.08
CA LYS A 67 18.41 -18.80 18.77
C LYS A 67 17.03 -19.46 18.85
N GLY A 68 16.51 -19.83 17.70
CA GLY A 68 15.13 -20.29 17.52
C GLY A 68 14.72 -20.38 16.05
N THR A 69 15.51 -19.80 15.12
CA THR A 69 15.38 -20.06 13.70
C THR A 69 15.82 -21.50 13.40
N THR A 70 14.87 -22.34 13.03
CA THR A 70 15.03 -23.79 12.78
C THR A 70 15.69 -24.10 11.44
N PHE A 71 15.95 -23.10 10.60
CA PHE A 71 16.61 -23.32 9.32
C PHE A 71 18.12 -23.47 9.50
N SER A 72 18.62 -24.69 9.34
CA SER A 72 20.04 -24.95 9.15
C SER A 72 20.17 -25.86 7.94
N PRO A 73 20.78 -25.39 6.84
CA PRO A 73 20.93 -26.23 5.66
C PRO A 73 21.86 -27.41 6.01
N GLN A 74 21.31 -28.62 6.03
CA GLN A 74 22.03 -29.85 6.30
C GLN A 74 22.83 -30.26 5.04
N LEU A 75 23.91 -29.53 4.77
CA LEU A 75 24.74 -29.74 3.59
C LEU A 75 25.78 -30.83 3.83
N ASN A 76 25.92 -31.75 2.88
CA ASN A 76 27.04 -32.68 2.84
C ASN A 76 28.36 -31.96 2.45
N PRO A 77 29.55 -32.58 2.62
CA PRO A 77 30.82 -31.92 2.32
C PRO A 77 30.94 -31.39 0.88
N LEU A 78 30.39 -32.10 -0.11
CA LEU A 78 30.40 -31.68 -1.51
C LEU A 78 29.50 -30.45 -1.73
N GLN A 79 28.31 -30.43 -1.13
CA GLN A 79 27.40 -29.28 -1.17
C GLN A 79 27.99 -28.07 -0.46
N LYS A 80 28.72 -28.25 0.65
CA LYS A 80 29.45 -27.16 1.32
C LYS A 80 30.53 -26.59 0.41
N LEU A 81 31.32 -27.44 -0.24
CA LEU A 81 32.33 -27.00 -1.21
C LEU A 81 31.69 -26.25 -2.38
N ALA A 82 30.57 -26.76 -2.93
CA ALA A 82 29.83 -26.09 -3.99
C ALA A 82 29.28 -24.74 -3.54
N ALA A 83 28.72 -24.63 -2.33
CA ALA A 83 28.27 -23.37 -1.75
C ALA A 83 29.41 -22.36 -1.63
N SER A 84 30.57 -22.78 -1.12
CA SER A 84 31.77 -21.92 -1.05
C SER A 84 32.25 -21.48 -2.44
N ALA A 85 32.20 -22.35 -3.44
CA ALA A 85 32.56 -22.01 -4.82
C ALA A 85 31.58 -20.99 -5.43
N LEU A 86 30.27 -21.14 -5.19
CA LEU A 86 29.25 -20.17 -5.62
C LEU A 86 29.43 -18.81 -4.94
N ASP A 87 29.78 -18.79 -3.65
CA ASP A 87 30.07 -17.56 -2.91
C ASP A 87 31.32 -16.86 -3.43
N MET A 88 32.36 -17.63 -3.79
CA MET A 88 33.54 -17.10 -4.45
C MET A 88 33.21 -16.54 -5.84
N ALA A 89 32.37 -17.21 -6.62
CA ALA A 89 31.92 -16.72 -7.93
C ALA A 89 31.08 -15.44 -7.82
N GLU A 90 30.15 -15.36 -6.86
CA GLU A 90 29.41 -14.14 -6.56
C GLU A 90 30.38 -12.99 -6.24
N LYS A 91 31.30 -13.22 -5.30
CA LYS A 91 32.21 -12.18 -4.81
C LYS A 91 33.21 -11.71 -5.86
N LEU A 92 33.85 -12.63 -6.60
CA LEU A 92 34.95 -12.30 -7.51
C LEU A 92 34.48 -11.91 -8.92
N ILE A 93 33.28 -12.32 -9.32
CA ILE A 93 32.78 -12.09 -10.68
C ILE A 93 31.57 -11.16 -10.64
N VAL A 94 30.47 -11.59 -10.03
CA VAL A 94 29.20 -10.85 -10.11
C VAL A 94 29.32 -9.50 -9.41
N THR A 95 29.77 -9.49 -8.15
CA THR A 95 29.92 -8.25 -7.38
C THR A 95 30.97 -7.30 -7.96
N GLU A 96 32.09 -7.82 -8.50
CA GLU A 96 33.09 -6.96 -9.15
C GLU A 96 32.60 -6.36 -10.48
N LEU A 97 31.77 -7.08 -11.23
CA LEU A 97 31.11 -6.52 -12.42
C LEU A 97 30.05 -5.48 -12.05
N GLU A 98 29.28 -5.73 -10.99
CA GLU A 98 28.27 -4.79 -10.47
C GLU A 98 28.91 -3.48 -10.01
N LYS A 99 30.04 -3.53 -9.29
CA LYS A 99 30.78 -2.32 -8.86
C LYS A 99 31.22 -1.42 -10.02
N LYS A 100 31.44 -1.99 -11.22
CA LYS A 100 31.80 -1.22 -12.42
C LYS A 100 30.59 -0.51 -13.04
N HIS A 101 29.38 -0.93 -12.69
CA HIS A 101 28.14 -0.34 -13.17
C HIS A 101 27.58 0.64 -12.14
N LYS A 102 27.33 1.87 -12.57
CA LYS A 102 26.65 2.85 -11.73
C LYS A 102 25.18 2.46 -11.61
N LEU A 103 24.70 2.32 -10.38
CA LEU A 103 23.28 2.09 -10.10
C LEU A 103 22.44 3.32 -10.45
N ASN A 104 21.22 3.07 -10.92
CA ASN A 104 20.22 4.13 -11.06
C ASN A 104 19.73 4.54 -9.66
N ARG A 105 19.35 5.81 -9.49
CA ARG A 105 18.77 6.36 -8.25
C ARG A 105 17.59 5.54 -7.73
N SER A 106 16.76 4.97 -8.61
CA SER A 106 15.61 4.14 -8.21
C SER A 106 16.01 2.83 -7.52
N VAL A 107 17.25 2.35 -7.73
CA VAL A 107 17.74 1.08 -7.17
C VAL A 107 19.03 1.25 -6.38
N ASP A 108 19.53 2.47 -6.17
CA ASP A 108 20.73 2.72 -5.39
C ASP A 108 20.38 2.70 -3.90
N PRO A 109 20.87 1.73 -3.10
CA PRO A 109 20.56 1.67 -1.67
C PRO A 109 20.93 2.94 -0.90
N ALA A 110 21.97 3.68 -1.33
CA ALA A 110 22.38 4.92 -0.68
C ALA A 110 21.30 6.01 -0.77
N ILE A 111 20.43 5.93 -1.78
CA ILE A 111 19.28 6.83 -1.98
C ILE A 111 18.01 6.20 -1.41
N GLN A 112 17.77 4.92 -1.73
CA GLN A 112 16.54 4.21 -1.37
C GLN A 112 16.39 3.95 0.13
N LEU A 113 17.50 3.94 0.89
CA LEU A 113 17.51 3.80 2.34
C LEU A 113 17.95 5.09 3.07
N GLU A 114 17.94 6.23 2.38
CA GLU A 114 18.34 7.52 2.97
C GLU A 114 17.33 8.01 4.02
N GLY A 115 17.84 8.65 5.08
CA GLY A 115 17.02 9.30 6.11
C GLY A 115 16.03 8.34 6.75
N ASN A 116 14.75 8.72 6.81
CA ASN A 116 13.74 7.89 7.47
C ASN A 116 13.31 6.64 6.69
N PHE A 117 13.86 6.38 5.48
CA PHE A 117 13.73 5.08 4.81
C PHE A 117 14.68 4.01 5.36
N ALA A 118 15.71 4.41 6.11
CA ALA A 118 16.64 3.45 6.71
C ALA A 118 15.91 2.46 7.64
N PRO A 119 16.32 1.19 7.68
CA PRO A 119 15.68 0.17 8.52
C PRO A 119 15.88 0.41 10.02
N VAL A 120 15.03 -0.21 10.83
CA VAL A 120 15.08 -0.21 12.31
C VAL A 120 15.06 -1.62 12.87
N GLN A 121 15.39 -1.75 14.16
CA GLN A 121 15.28 -3.01 14.92
C GLN A 121 13.83 -3.33 15.28
N GLU A 122 13.57 -4.59 15.62
CA GLU A 122 12.36 -4.95 16.36
C GLU A 122 12.31 -4.24 17.71
N CYS A 123 11.08 -3.87 18.10
CA CYS A 123 10.78 -3.31 19.41
C CYS A 123 9.79 -4.24 20.11
N SER A 124 10.22 -4.82 21.23
CA SER A 124 9.31 -5.57 22.11
C SER A 124 8.30 -4.62 22.74
N VAL A 125 7.15 -5.15 23.15
CA VAL A 125 6.02 -4.33 23.65
C VAL A 125 6.47 -3.31 24.69
N GLN A 126 6.21 -2.04 24.40
CA GLN A 126 6.35 -0.92 25.31
C GLN A 126 4.96 -0.46 25.72
N HIS A 127 4.62 -0.57 27.00
CA HIS A 127 3.34 -0.14 27.56
C HIS A 127 3.40 1.31 28.03
N ASP A 128 2.22 1.85 28.35
CA ASP A 128 2.05 3.16 29.00
C ASP A 128 2.76 4.30 28.26
N LEU A 129 2.62 4.32 26.93
CA LEU A 129 3.17 5.36 26.10
C LEU A 129 2.58 6.72 26.46
N GLU A 130 3.40 7.77 26.35
CA GLU A 130 2.95 9.13 26.60
C GLU A 130 1.90 9.56 25.55
N VAL A 131 0.70 9.88 26.03
CA VAL A 131 -0.40 10.40 25.24
C VAL A 131 -0.57 11.89 25.51
N VAL A 132 -0.47 12.70 24.46
CA VAL A 132 -0.80 14.11 24.48
C VAL A 132 -2.21 14.27 23.91
N GLY A 133 -3.11 14.92 24.64
CA GLY A 133 -4.53 14.99 24.30
C GLY A 133 -5.32 13.77 24.79
N THR A 134 -6.44 13.46 24.15
CA THR A 134 -7.35 12.37 24.58
C THR A 134 -7.66 11.43 23.42
N ILE A 135 -7.36 10.14 23.59
CA ILE A 135 -7.78 9.07 22.68
C ILE A 135 -9.29 8.91 22.81
N PRO A 136 -10.06 9.05 21.70
CA PRO A 136 -11.50 8.82 21.70
C PRO A 136 -11.88 7.45 22.27
N PRO A 137 -12.91 7.33 23.12
CA PRO A 137 -13.34 6.04 23.68
C PRO A 137 -13.73 4.99 22.63
N SER A 138 -14.16 5.43 21.43
CA SER A 138 -14.48 4.56 20.29
C SER A 138 -13.25 3.92 19.63
N LEU A 139 -12.05 4.50 19.80
CA LEU A 139 -10.80 3.95 19.29
C LEU A 139 -10.21 2.91 20.26
N HIS A 140 -10.87 1.75 20.32
CA HIS A 140 -10.40 0.59 21.07
C HIS A 140 -10.04 -0.55 20.11
N GLY A 141 -8.74 -0.80 19.96
CA GLY A 141 -8.21 -1.74 18.97
C GLY A 141 -6.71 -1.57 18.75
N VAL A 142 -6.22 -1.97 17.59
CA VAL A 142 -4.80 -1.86 17.22
C VAL A 142 -4.69 -1.24 15.84
N TYR A 143 -4.01 -0.09 15.75
CA TYR A 143 -3.52 0.42 14.48
C TYR A 143 -2.28 -0.37 14.09
N VAL A 144 -2.28 -0.96 12.89
CA VAL A 144 -1.15 -1.70 12.33
C VAL A 144 -0.74 -1.13 10.99
N ARG A 145 0.56 -1.02 10.74
CA ARG A 145 1.09 -0.56 9.45
C ARG A 145 2.27 -1.41 9.02
N ASN A 146 2.25 -1.90 7.79
CA ASN A 146 3.33 -2.65 7.18
C ASN A 146 4.29 -1.72 6.42
N GLY A 147 5.45 -2.24 6.04
CA GLY A 147 6.44 -1.50 5.27
C GLY A 147 7.69 -2.33 5.03
N ALA A 148 8.53 -1.84 4.12
CA ALA A 148 9.83 -2.42 3.84
C ALA A 148 10.86 -2.00 4.88
N ASN A 149 11.60 -2.97 5.41
CA ASN A 149 12.64 -2.77 6.41
C ASN A 149 13.69 -3.88 6.21
N PRO A 150 14.66 -3.76 5.30
CA PRO A 150 15.63 -4.83 5.05
C PRO A 150 16.39 -5.21 6.34
N LEU A 151 16.34 -6.49 6.73
CA LEU A 151 17.03 -6.98 7.94
C LEU A 151 18.55 -6.88 7.80
N PHE A 152 19.05 -7.26 6.63
CA PHE A 152 20.43 -7.06 6.25
C PHE A 152 20.52 -5.98 5.19
N LEU A 153 21.53 -5.12 5.32
CA LEU A 153 21.79 -4.10 4.33
C LEU A 153 22.05 -4.76 2.97
N PRO A 154 21.38 -4.28 1.91
CA PRO A 154 21.57 -4.82 0.56
C PRO A 154 23.00 -4.54 0.10
N THR A 155 23.61 -5.54 -0.54
CA THR A 155 24.99 -5.46 -1.03
C THR A 155 25.10 -4.86 -2.43
N ASN A 156 23.99 -4.79 -3.15
CA ASN A 156 23.88 -4.21 -4.49
C ASN A 156 22.49 -3.55 -4.64
N GLY A 157 21.99 -3.39 -5.87
CA GLY A 157 20.75 -2.69 -6.18
C GLY A 157 19.58 -3.08 -5.27
N HIS A 158 18.88 -2.08 -4.75
CA HIS A 158 17.75 -2.21 -3.86
C HIS A 158 16.75 -1.11 -4.15
N HIS A 159 15.52 -1.47 -4.48
CA HIS A 159 14.39 -0.54 -4.49
C HIS A 159 13.68 -0.57 -3.14
N LEU A 160 13.04 0.53 -2.76
CA LEU A 160 12.21 0.66 -1.56
C LEU A 160 11.26 -0.55 -1.33
N PHE A 161 10.72 -1.13 -2.41
CA PHE A 161 9.76 -2.24 -2.35
C PHE A 161 10.40 -3.62 -2.10
N ASP A 162 11.73 -3.76 -2.19
CA ASP A 162 12.39 -5.07 -2.03
C ASP A 162 12.77 -5.42 -0.59
N GLY A 163 12.48 -4.54 0.38
CA GLY A 163 12.84 -4.73 1.79
C GLY A 163 11.91 -5.74 2.49
N ASP A 164 12.42 -6.39 3.54
CA ASP A 164 11.65 -7.36 4.31
C ASP A 164 10.46 -6.68 5.02
N GLY A 165 9.33 -7.36 5.13
CA GLY A 165 8.13 -6.82 5.78
C GLY A 165 8.29 -6.68 7.29
N MET A 166 8.07 -5.48 7.80
CA MET A 166 7.99 -5.21 9.24
C MET A 166 6.68 -4.49 9.59
N ILE A 167 5.97 -5.03 10.58
CA ILE A 167 4.69 -4.50 11.04
C ILE A 167 4.92 -3.70 12.31
N HIS A 168 4.42 -2.46 12.32
CA HIS A 168 4.31 -1.62 13.51
C HIS A 168 2.88 -1.72 14.06
N ALA A 169 2.73 -1.98 15.36
CA ALA A 169 1.44 -2.05 16.03
C ALA A 169 1.38 -1.01 17.15
N VAL A 170 0.31 -0.20 17.15
CA VAL A 170 -0.05 0.71 18.25
C VAL A 170 -1.40 0.29 18.78
N LYS A 171 -1.41 -0.35 19.95
CA LYS A 171 -2.64 -0.78 20.62
C LYS A 171 -3.22 0.38 21.42
N LEU A 172 -4.47 0.72 21.16
CA LEU A 172 -5.24 1.75 21.87
C LEU A 172 -6.21 1.07 22.81
N SER A 173 -6.13 1.41 24.10
CA SER A 173 -6.92 0.77 25.17
C SER A 173 -7.70 1.80 25.96
N ALA A 174 -8.75 1.33 26.66
CA ALA A 174 -9.52 2.16 27.58
C ALA A 174 -8.63 2.86 28.62
N GLY A 175 -9.05 4.06 29.03
CA GLY A 175 -8.33 4.89 30.02
C GLY A 175 -7.18 5.71 29.44
N ASN A 176 -7.26 6.10 28.16
CA ASN A 176 -6.23 6.90 27.48
C ASN A 176 -4.84 6.24 27.49
N ARG A 177 -4.79 4.90 27.32
CA ARG A 177 -3.55 4.12 27.33
C ARG A 177 -3.20 3.59 25.95
N ALA A 178 -1.91 3.57 25.65
CA ALA A 178 -1.40 3.00 24.42
C ALA A 178 -0.14 2.14 24.67
N SER A 179 0.07 1.15 23.80
CA SER A 179 1.30 0.37 23.75
C SER A 179 1.79 0.21 22.32
N TYR A 180 3.10 0.01 22.14
CA TYR A 180 3.73 -0.11 20.83
C TYR A 180 4.62 -1.35 20.74
N SER A 181 4.63 -1.99 19.59
CA SER A 181 5.61 -3.01 19.20
C SER A 181 5.90 -2.93 17.70
N CYS A 182 7.05 -3.46 17.29
CA CYS A 182 7.30 -3.73 15.86
C CYS A 182 8.07 -5.03 15.69
N ARG A 183 7.61 -5.86 14.75
CA ARG A 183 8.15 -7.19 14.45
C ARG A 183 8.28 -7.41 12.96
N PHE A 184 9.31 -8.13 12.57
CA PHE A 184 9.39 -8.66 11.22
C PHE A 184 8.31 -9.72 11.01
N THR A 185 7.72 -9.75 9.82
CA THR A 185 6.99 -10.92 9.37
C THR A 185 8.03 -12.01 9.08
N LYS A 186 7.96 -13.14 9.80
CA LYS A 186 8.90 -14.26 9.65
C LYS A 186 8.64 -15.01 8.35
N THR A 187 9.00 -14.41 7.21
CA THR A 187 8.89 -15.04 5.90
C THR A 187 9.90 -16.17 5.76
N ASN A 188 9.62 -17.12 4.85
CA ASN A 188 10.57 -18.19 4.51
C ASN A 188 11.93 -17.61 4.08
N ARG A 189 11.90 -16.51 3.31
CA ARG A 189 13.08 -15.73 2.92
C ARG A 189 13.85 -15.24 4.14
N LEU A 190 13.19 -14.48 5.03
CA LEU A 190 13.83 -13.83 6.17
C LEU A 190 14.45 -14.84 7.13
N ILE A 191 13.74 -15.94 7.42
CA ILE A 191 14.24 -17.01 8.31
C ILE A 191 15.55 -17.59 7.78
N GLN A 192 15.65 -17.80 6.46
CA GLN A 192 16.84 -18.36 5.83
C GLN A 192 17.99 -17.35 5.78
N GLU A 193 17.73 -16.09 5.38
CA GLU A 193 18.75 -15.03 5.39
C GLU A 193 19.28 -14.78 6.80
N ALA A 194 18.41 -14.81 7.81
CA ALA A 194 18.79 -14.67 9.22
C ALA A 194 19.68 -15.82 9.71
N ALA A 195 19.37 -17.06 9.32
CA ALA A 195 20.19 -18.23 9.66
C ALA A 195 21.57 -18.19 8.98
N LEU A 196 21.65 -17.66 7.76
CA LEU A 196 22.89 -17.52 7.00
C LEU A 196 23.67 -16.24 7.34
N GLY A 197 23.05 -15.28 8.03
CA GLY A 197 23.65 -14.02 8.44
C GLY A 197 23.93 -13.03 7.31
N ARG A 198 23.28 -13.19 6.15
CA ARG A 198 23.50 -12.34 4.96
C ARG A 198 22.31 -12.39 3.99
N PRO A 199 22.14 -11.36 3.12
CA PRO A 199 21.16 -11.45 2.04
C PRO A 199 21.58 -12.53 1.02
N ILE A 200 20.61 -13.32 0.55
CA ILE A 200 20.84 -14.40 -0.43
C ILE A 200 19.72 -14.50 -1.48
N PHE A 201 18.52 -14.02 -1.18
CA PHE A 201 17.41 -14.00 -2.12
C PHE A 201 17.50 -12.75 -2.98
N PRO A 202 17.36 -12.89 -4.32
CA PRO A 202 17.47 -11.76 -5.21
C PRO A 202 16.39 -10.72 -4.93
N LYS A 203 16.69 -9.46 -5.21
CA LYS A 203 15.74 -8.33 -5.09
C LYS A 203 15.00 -8.13 -6.43
N PRO A 204 13.67 -8.39 -6.51
CA PRO A 204 12.94 -8.40 -7.77
C PRO A 204 13.08 -7.12 -8.60
N ILE A 205 13.07 -5.96 -7.95
CA ILE A 205 13.29 -4.68 -8.63
C ILE A 205 14.78 -4.35 -8.55
N GLY A 206 15.39 -4.27 -7.37
CA GLY A 206 16.77 -3.79 -7.22
C GLY A 206 17.83 -4.52 -8.04
N GLU A 207 17.76 -5.85 -8.15
CA GLU A 207 18.86 -6.68 -8.69
C GLU A 207 18.53 -7.34 -10.03
N LEU A 208 17.26 -7.56 -10.38
CA LEU A 208 16.89 -8.32 -11.58
C LEU A 208 16.90 -7.48 -12.86
N HIS A 209 17.97 -6.71 -13.08
CA HIS A 209 18.16 -5.86 -14.24
C HIS A 209 19.31 -6.37 -15.13
N GLY A 210 19.03 -6.47 -16.43
CA GLY A 210 20.00 -6.83 -17.46
C GLY A 210 20.69 -8.18 -17.25
N HIS A 211 21.89 -8.31 -17.82
CA HIS A 211 22.67 -9.56 -17.77
C HIS A 211 23.13 -9.94 -16.35
N LEU A 212 23.39 -8.96 -15.48
CA LEU A 212 23.77 -9.20 -14.10
C LEU A 212 22.57 -9.72 -13.28
N GLY A 213 21.36 -9.25 -13.56
CA GLY A 213 20.13 -9.84 -13.01
C GLY A 213 19.94 -11.31 -13.41
N LEU A 214 20.24 -11.68 -14.67
CA LEU A 214 20.23 -13.08 -15.10
C LEU A 214 21.30 -13.90 -14.36
N ALA A 215 22.49 -13.35 -14.13
CA ALA A 215 23.54 -14.01 -13.35
C ALA A 215 23.13 -14.20 -11.87
N ARG A 216 22.46 -13.21 -11.27
CA ARG A 216 21.89 -13.29 -9.92
C ARG A 216 20.84 -14.39 -9.82
N LEU A 217 19.93 -14.49 -10.79
CA LEU A 217 18.96 -15.60 -10.86
C LEU A 217 19.65 -16.96 -11.00
N ALA A 218 20.66 -17.08 -11.87
CA ALA A 218 21.39 -18.32 -12.05
C ALA A 218 22.12 -18.75 -10.77
N LEU A 219 22.76 -17.82 -10.05
CA LEU A 219 23.37 -18.07 -8.75
C LEU A 219 22.32 -18.53 -7.73
N PHE A 220 21.18 -17.84 -7.65
CA PHE A 220 20.11 -18.18 -6.72
C PHE A 220 19.54 -19.58 -6.98
N PHE A 221 19.23 -19.93 -8.23
CA PHE A 221 18.75 -21.27 -8.57
C PHE A 221 19.81 -22.34 -8.34
N SER A 222 21.09 -22.04 -8.59
CA SER A 222 22.20 -22.97 -8.28
C SER A 222 22.29 -23.25 -6.77
N ARG A 223 22.14 -22.21 -5.93
CA ARG A 223 22.09 -22.34 -4.46
C ARG A 223 20.89 -23.19 -4.01
N SER A 224 19.74 -23.02 -4.65
CA SER A 224 18.56 -23.83 -4.38
C SER A 224 18.78 -25.30 -4.75
N LEU A 225 19.36 -25.58 -5.92
CA LEU A 225 19.65 -26.94 -6.39
C LEU A 225 20.60 -27.73 -5.47
N ILE A 226 21.59 -27.05 -4.86
CA ILE A 226 22.50 -27.69 -3.90
C ILE A 226 21.94 -27.76 -2.47
N GLY A 227 20.72 -27.27 -2.24
CA GLY A 227 20.04 -27.29 -0.94
C GLY A 227 20.48 -26.21 0.04
N LEU A 228 21.21 -25.18 -0.41
CA LEU A 228 21.63 -24.07 0.46
C LEU A 228 20.45 -23.18 0.86
N VAL A 229 19.52 -22.97 -0.07
CA VAL A 229 18.27 -22.23 0.15
C VAL A 229 17.07 -23.09 -0.27
N ASN A 230 15.93 -22.89 0.38
CA ASN A 230 14.69 -23.57 0.06
C ASN A 230 13.66 -22.58 -0.51
N THR A 231 13.31 -22.75 -1.78
CA THR A 231 12.32 -21.90 -2.46
C THR A 231 10.91 -22.47 -2.47
N SER A 232 10.72 -23.72 -2.00
CA SER A 232 9.41 -24.41 -2.04
C SER A 232 8.34 -23.75 -1.15
N GLN A 233 8.77 -22.99 -0.14
CA GLN A 233 7.91 -22.31 0.82
C GLN A 233 7.74 -20.81 0.51
N GLY A 234 7.92 -20.42 -0.76
CA GLY A 234 7.79 -19.03 -1.20
C GLY A 234 9.05 -18.20 -0.99
N VAL A 235 9.13 -17.08 -1.69
CA VAL A 235 10.30 -16.17 -1.69
C VAL A 235 9.92 -14.72 -1.38
N GLY A 236 8.65 -14.48 -1.04
CA GLY A 236 8.12 -13.14 -0.84
C GLY A 236 8.61 -12.47 0.43
N VAL A 237 8.42 -11.16 0.47
CA VAL A 237 8.87 -10.27 1.55
C VAL A 237 7.74 -9.84 2.50
N ALA A 238 6.48 -10.04 2.12
CA ALA A 238 5.29 -9.75 2.93
C ALA A 238 5.23 -8.30 3.49
N ASN A 239 5.63 -7.32 2.68
CA ASN A 239 5.72 -5.91 3.06
C ASN A 239 4.56 -5.04 2.53
N ALA A 240 3.81 -5.51 1.52
CA ALA A 240 3.02 -4.67 0.62
C ALA A 240 1.64 -4.26 1.16
N GLY A 241 1.34 -4.54 2.43
CA GLY A 241 0.09 -4.14 3.07
C GLY A 241 -0.45 -5.17 4.05
N LEU A 242 -1.64 -4.88 4.58
CA LEU A 242 -2.33 -5.69 5.58
C LEU A 242 -3.82 -5.74 5.31
N VAL A 243 -4.41 -6.93 5.41
CA VAL A 243 -5.87 -7.10 5.43
C VAL A 243 -6.28 -7.90 6.65
N TYR A 244 -7.36 -7.49 7.31
CA TYR A 244 -7.97 -8.26 8.37
C TYR A 244 -9.18 -9.02 7.80
N PHE A 245 -9.14 -10.35 7.86
CA PHE A 245 -10.18 -11.19 7.26
C PHE A 245 -10.42 -12.45 8.10
N ASN A 246 -11.68 -12.77 8.38
CA ASN A 246 -12.11 -13.96 9.14
C ASN A 246 -11.28 -14.22 10.42
N GLY A 247 -11.06 -13.16 11.19
CA GLY A 247 -10.34 -13.24 12.46
C GLY A 247 -8.82 -13.23 12.33
N ARG A 248 -8.25 -13.01 11.14
CA ARG A 248 -6.80 -13.11 10.88
C ARG A 248 -6.27 -11.83 10.28
N LEU A 249 -5.14 -11.34 10.78
CA LEU A 249 -4.37 -10.30 10.10
C LEU A 249 -3.43 -10.99 9.10
N LEU A 250 -3.54 -10.59 7.83
CA LEU A 250 -2.76 -11.14 6.73
C LEU A 250 -1.79 -10.08 6.22
N ALA A 251 -0.48 -10.35 6.34
CA ALA A 251 0.59 -9.57 5.73
C ALA A 251 0.70 -9.95 4.25
N MET A 252 0.46 -8.98 3.38
CA MET A 252 0.37 -9.19 1.93
C MET A 252 1.76 -9.17 1.29
N SER A 253 1.99 -10.06 0.32
CA SER A 253 3.19 -10.09 -0.54
C SER A 253 2.72 -10.20 -1.98
N GLU A 254 3.17 -9.30 -2.85
CA GLU A 254 2.71 -9.25 -4.24
C GLU A 254 3.13 -10.50 -5.05
N ASP A 255 4.21 -11.16 -4.64
CA ASP A 255 4.86 -12.29 -5.30
C ASP A 255 4.76 -13.61 -4.51
N ASP A 256 3.99 -13.65 -3.43
CA ASP A 256 3.85 -14.83 -2.57
C ASP A 256 2.43 -14.94 -1.98
N LEU A 257 2.18 -16.02 -1.24
CA LEU A 257 1.01 -16.15 -0.39
C LEU A 257 1.07 -15.14 0.76
N PRO A 258 -0.08 -14.71 1.31
CA PRO A 258 -0.09 -13.89 2.50
C PRO A 258 0.49 -14.65 3.70
N TYR A 259 1.02 -13.91 4.67
CA TYR A 259 1.47 -14.46 5.95
C TYR A 259 0.48 -14.08 7.05
N HIS A 260 0.00 -15.08 7.80
CA HIS A 260 -0.86 -14.84 8.96
C HIS A 260 -0.01 -14.35 10.13
N VAL A 261 -0.36 -13.17 10.64
CA VAL A 261 0.21 -12.57 11.84
C VAL A 261 -0.87 -12.48 12.91
N GLN A 262 -0.60 -12.97 14.11
CA GLN A 262 -1.48 -12.87 15.25
C GLN A 262 -1.16 -11.59 16.04
N LEU A 263 -2.19 -10.81 16.35
CA LEU A 263 -2.12 -9.72 17.32
C LEU A 263 -2.34 -10.27 18.73
N THR A 264 -1.28 -10.37 19.53
CA THR A 264 -1.38 -10.95 20.88
C THR A 264 -2.16 -10.03 21.82
N THR A 265 -2.72 -10.59 22.89
CA THR A 265 -3.47 -9.81 23.90
C THR A 265 -2.62 -8.74 24.56
N ASN A 266 -1.30 -8.96 24.67
CA ASN A 266 -0.37 -8.00 25.27
C ASN A 266 0.07 -6.90 24.29
N GLY A 267 -0.31 -6.98 23.01
CA GLY A 267 0.05 -5.97 22.00
C GLY A 267 1.35 -6.27 21.23
N ASP A 268 1.88 -7.48 21.34
CA ASP A 268 2.94 -8.00 20.46
C ASP A 268 2.36 -8.63 19.18
N LEU A 269 3.23 -8.89 18.20
CA LEU A 269 2.92 -9.50 16.91
C LEU A 269 3.62 -10.86 16.79
N GLU A 270 2.90 -11.90 16.40
CA GLU A 270 3.49 -13.23 16.16
C GLU A 270 3.16 -13.73 14.76
N THR A 271 4.18 -14.02 13.94
CA THR A 271 3.97 -14.68 12.65
C THR A 271 3.61 -16.14 12.87
N ILE A 272 2.38 -16.51 12.52
CA ILE A 272 1.87 -17.88 12.59
C ILE A 272 2.40 -18.70 11.42
N GLY A 273 2.50 -18.09 10.24
CA GLY A 273 3.11 -18.71 9.06
C GLY A 273 2.48 -18.26 7.75
N ARG A 274 2.98 -18.85 6.66
CA ARG A 274 2.45 -18.66 5.31
C ARG A 274 1.04 -19.24 5.22
N PHE A 275 0.08 -18.47 4.74
CA PHE A 275 -1.35 -18.78 4.81
C PHE A 275 -1.92 -19.09 3.43
N ASP A 276 -2.36 -20.34 3.24
CA ASP A 276 -2.82 -20.90 1.97
C ASP A 276 -4.33 -21.17 1.92
N PHE A 277 -5.09 -20.63 2.88
CA PHE A 277 -6.53 -20.88 3.04
C PHE A 277 -6.86 -22.38 3.09
N ASN A 278 -6.15 -23.14 3.91
CA ASN A 278 -6.30 -24.60 4.05
C ASN A 278 -6.03 -25.33 2.71
N GLY A 279 -4.98 -24.92 2.01
CA GLY A 279 -4.54 -25.49 0.73
C GLY A 279 -5.35 -25.07 -0.51
N GLN A 280 -6.34 -24.20 -0.36
CA GLN A 280 -7.17 -23.70 -1.48
C GLN A 280 -6.44 -22.65 -2.34
N LEU A 281 -5.42 -21.99 -1.79
CA LEU A 281 -4.64 -20.96 -2.46
C LEU A 281 -3.23 -21.47 -2.75
N LYS A 282 -2.85 -21.46 -4.03
CA LYS A 282 -1.52 -21.92 -4.50
C LYS A 282 -0.73 -20.83 -5.22
N ASP A 283 -1.43 -19.90 -5.83
CA ASP A 283 -0.84 -18.79 -6.57
C ASP A 283 -0.76 -17.53 -5.66
N PRO A 284 0.21 -16.62 -5.89
CA PRO A 284 0.30 -15.34 -5.19
C PRO A 284 -0.97 -14.51 -5.31
N LEU A 285 -1.20 -13.62 -4.34
CA LEU A 285 -2.27 -12.63 -4.38
C LEU A 285 -1.71 -11.25 -4.68
N ILE A 286 -2.50 -10.40 -5.33
CA ILE A 286 -2.20 -8.97 -5.34
C ILE A 286 -2.21 -8.41 -3.91
N ALA A 287 -1.50 -7.31 -3.69
CA ALA A 287 -1.36 -6.68 -2.39
C ALA A 287 -2.67 -6.09 -1.84
N HIS A 288 -3.64 -5.80 -2.73
CA HIS A 288 -4.88 -5.07 -2.42
C HIS A 288 -6.17 -5.89 -2.62
N PRO A 289 -6.38 -6.98 -1.87
CA PRO A 289 -7.68 -7.64 -1.86
C PRO A 289 -8.72 -6.72 -1.18
N LYS A 290 -9.97 -6.80 -1.60
CA LYS A 290 -11.07 -5.95 -1.10
C LYS A 290 -12.05 -6.79 -0.29
N VAL A 291 -12.26 -6.43 0.97
CA VAL A 291 -13.32 -7.02 1.81
C VAL A 291 -14.60 -6.24 1.56
N ASP A 292 -15.61 -6.91 1.00
CA ASP A 292 -16.90 -6.28 0.71
C ASP A 292 -17.68 -6.06 2.02
N PRO A 293 -18.05 -4.82 2.37
CA PRO A 293 -18.73 -4.53 3.64
C PRO A 293 -20.14 -5.14 3.71
N ALA A 294 -20.79 -5.42 2.58
CA ALA A 294 -22.15 -5.97 2.56
C ALA A 294 -22.16 -7.48 2.80
N THR A 295 -21.18 -8.21 2.25
CA THR A 295 -21.14 -9.69 2.32
C THR A 295 -20.12 -10.21 3.32
N GLY A 296 -19.09 -9.42 3.61
CA GLY A 296 -17.91 -9.84 4.35
C GLY A 296 -16.93 -10.69 3.53
N ASP A 297 -17.19 -10.93 2.24
CA ASP A 297 -16.32 -11.73 1.37
C ASP A 297 -15.05 -10.95 0.97
N LEU A 298 -13.93 -11.67 0.85
CA LEU A 298 -12.65 -11.15 0.38
C LEU A 298 -12.50 -11.40 -1.12
N TYR A 299 -12.62 -10.35 -1.93
CA TYR A 299 -12.38 -10.39 -3.37
C TYR A 299 -10.89 -10.13 -3.67
N THR A 300 -10.31 -10.86 -4.61
CA THR A 300 -8.89 -10.69 -4.95
C THR A 300 -8.59 -11.07 -6.39
N LEU A 301 -7.39 -10.67 -6.84
CA LEU A 301 -6.80 -11.08 -8.10
C LEU A 301 -5.49 -11.82 -7.84
N SER A 302 -5.10 -12.65 -8.80
CA SER A 302 -3.79 -13.29 -8.86
C SER A 302 -3.25 -13.16 -10.27
N TYR A 303 -2.05 -12.58 -10.42
CA TYR A 303 -1.41 -12.48 -11.72
C TYR A 303 -0.16 -13.36 -11.81
N ASN A 304 0.11 -13.89 -13.01
CA ASN A 304 1.29 -14.69 -13.29
C ASN A 304 2.08 -14.07 -14.43
N VAL A 305 3.38 -13.85 -14.21
CA VAL A 305 4.25 -13.16 -15.19
C VAL A 305 4.89 -14.09 -16.21
N LEU A 306 4.82 -15.41 -16.01
CA LEU A 306 5.53 -16.42 -16.80
C LEU A 306 4.60 -17.27 -17.67
N LYS A 307 3.42 -17.64 -17.16
CA LYS A 307 2.50 -18.58 -17.83
C LYS A 307 1.08 -18.05 -17.89
N LYS A 308 0.37 -18.40 -18.98
CA LYS A 308 -1.09 -18.19 -19.09
C LYS A 308 -1.85 -19.19 -18.19
N PRO A 309 -3.05 -18.84 -17.70
CA PRO A 309 -3.65 -17.50 -17.75
C PRO A 309 -2.84 -16.51 -16.88
N TYR A 310 -2.61 -15.30 -17.42
CA TYR A 310 -1.81 -14.28 -16.74
C TYR A 310 -2.56 -13.60 -15.59
N LEU A 311 -3.90 -13.71 -15.56
CA LEU A 311 -4.72 -13.13 -14.52
C LEU A 311 -5.84 -14.08 -14.14
N LYS A 312 -6.12 -14.15 -12.85
CA LYS A 312 -7.23 -14.89 -12.25
C LYS A 312 -7.99 -14.00 -11.28
N PHE A 313 -9.30 -14.18 -11.24
CA PHE A 313 -10.20 -13.56 -10.27
C PHE A 313 -10.90 -14.64 -9.44
N PHE A 314 -11.00 -14.43 -8.13
CA PHE A 314 -11.76 -15.28 -7.21
C PHE A 314 -12.03 -14.53 -5.90
N LYS A 315 -12.87 -15.13 -5.04
CA LYS A 315 -13.15 -14.64 -3.69
C LYS A 315 -13.03 -15.74 -2.64
N PHE A 316 -12.89 -15.32 -1.39
CA PHE A 316 -13.10 -16.17 -0.22
C PHE A 316 -14.30 -15.68 0.57
N ASP A 317 -15.17 -16.59 0.96
CA ASP A 317 -16.31 -16.26 1.82
C ASP A 317 -15.93 -16.17 3.30
N THR A 318 -16.88 -15.75 4.13
CA THR A 318 -16.72 -15.67 5.60
C THR A 318 -16.48 -17.02 6.29
N CYS A 319 -16.63 -18.14 5.57
CA CYS A 319 -16.28 -19.49 6.01
C CYS A 319 -14.88 -19.94 5.51
N ASN A 320 -14.11 -19.05 4.89
CA ASN A 320 -12.83 -19.30 4.23
C ASN A 320 -12.92 -20.25 3.03
N LYS A 321 -14.08 -20.42 2.41
CA LYS A 321 -14.24 -21.21 1.19
C LYS A 321 -13.91 -20.35 -0.02
N LYS A 322 -13.02 -20.86 -0.88
CA LYS A 322 -12.67 -20.22 -2.14
C LYS A 322 -13.75 -20.45 -3.19
N SER A 323 -14.09 -19.42 -3.96
CA SER A 323 -14.91 -19.54 -5.16
C SER A 323 -14.16 -20.28 -6.28
N LEU A 324 -14.86 -20.59 -7.38
CA LEU A 324 -14.18 -20.97 -8.62
C LEU A 324 -13.28 -19.83 -9.11
N GLU A 325 -12.14 -20.20 -9.72
CA GLU A 325 -11.22 -19.26 -10.34
C GLU A 325 -11.71 -18.88 -11.73
N VAL A 326 -11.96 -17.60 -11.95
CA VAL A 326 -12.23 -17.04 -13.28
C VAL A 326 -10.90 -16.65 -13.91
N SER A 327 -10.49 -17.38 -14.95
CA SER A 327 -9.30 -17.03 -15.73
C SER A 327 -9.62 -15.87 -16.66
N ILE A 328 -8.80 -14.82 -16.63
CA ILE A 328 -8.98 -13.61 -17.43
C ILE A 328 -7.85 -13.52 -18.46
N SER A 329 -8.23 -13.49 -19.73
CA SER A 329 -7.32 -13.48 -20.87
C SER A 329 -6.73 -12.09 -21.09
N LEU A 330 -5.45 -11.93 -20.74
CA LEU A 330 -4.63 -10.77 -21.09
C LEU A 330 -3.72 -11.08 -22.27
N GLN A 331 -3.47 -10.08 -23.13
CA GLN A 331 -2.57 -10.22 -24.27
C GLN A 331 -1.11 -10.43 -23.84
N GLN A 332 -0.70 -9.72 -22.79
CA GLN A 332 0.64 -9.75 -22.20
C GLN A 332 0.54 -9.68 -20.67
N PRO A 333 1.54 -10.15 -19.91
CA PRO A 333 1.51 -10.12 -18.45
C PRO A 333 1.61 -8.67 -17.95
N THR A 334 0.49 -8.16 -17.46
CA THR A 334 0.35 -6.79 -16.94
C THR A 334 0.59 -6.78 -15.43
N MET A 335 1.30 -5.76 -14.93
CA MET A 335 1.34 -5.48 -13.49
C MET A 335 0.00 -4.92 -13.03
N ILE A 336 -0.65 -5.62 -12.10
CA ILE A 336 -1.94 -5.22 -11.52
C ILE A 336 -1.77 -5.20 -10.00
N HIS A 337 -1.34 -4.05 -9.48
CA HIS A 337 -1.11 -3.85 -8.05
C HIS A 337 -2.43 -3.77 -7.26
N ASP A 338 -3.41 -3.07 -7.82
CA ASP A 338 -4.71 -2.83 -7.21
C ASP A 338 -5.86 -3.09 -8.20
N PHE A 339 -7.06 -3.28 -7.67
CA PHE A 339 -8.34 -3.41 -8.39
C PHE A 339 -9.46 -2.74 -7.59
N ALA A 340 -10.63 -2.51 -8.18
CA ALA A 340 -11.76 -1.99 -7.43
C ALA A 340 -12.95 -2.95 -7.46
N ILE A 341 -13.86 -2.77 -6.51
CA ILE A 341 -15.17 -3.44 -6.50
C ILE A 341 -16.25 -2.37 -6.49
N THR A 342 -17.41 -2.67 -7.06
CA THR A 342 -18.67 -1.92 -6.88
C THR A 342 -19.63 -2.79 -6.07
N GLU A 343 -20.92 -2.48 -6.01
CA GLU A 343 -21.92 -3.39 -5.45
C GLU A 343 -21.95 -4.74 -6.19
N THR A 344 -21.94 -4.74 -7.53
CA THR A 344 -22.18 -5.96 -8.33
C THR A 344 -21.01 -6.39 -9.23
N HIS A 345 -19.98 -5.56 -9.40
CA HIS A 345 -18.86 -5.80 -10.31
C HIS A 345 -17.49 -5.73 -9.61
N VAL A 346 -16.50 -6.36 -10.25
CA VAL A 346 -15.08 -6.12 -10.05
C VAL A 346 -14.53 -5.36 -11.25
N ILE A 347 -13.65 -4.41 -10.98
CA ILE A 347 -13.08 -3.47 -11.93
C ILE A 347 -11.58 -3.71 -12.00
N ILE A 348 -11.13 -4.22 -13.14
CA ILE A 348 -9.76 -4.73 -13.35
C ILE A 348 -8.99 -3.74 -14.24
N PRO A 349 -7.95 -3.06 -13.76
CA PRO A 349 -7.13 -2.20 -14.61
C PRO A 349 -6.14 -3.04 -15.45
N ASP A 350 -6.24 -2.96 -16.77
CA ASP A 350 -5.22 -3.50 -17.69
C ASP A 350 -4.42 -2.32 -18.27
N HIS A 351 -3.35 -1.96 -17.57
CA HIS A 351 -2.54 -0.77 -17.84
C HIS A 351 -1.26 -1.04 -18.65
N GLN A 352 -0.49 0.02 -18.88
CA GLN A 352 0.71 0.05 -19.71
C GLN A 352 1.98 -0.52 -19.06
N VAL A 353 2.01 -0.72 -17.74
CA VAL A 353 3.16 -1.35 -17.06
C VAL A 353 3.04 -2.85 -17.14
N VAL A 354 4.02 -3.49 -17.80
CA VAL A 354 3.98 -4.91 -18.15
C VAL A 354 5.31 -5.60 -17.88
N PHE A 355 5.28 -6.92 -17.75
CA PHE A 355 6.46 -7.74 -17.58
C PHE A 355 6.98 -8.24 -18.95
N LYS A 356 8.20 -7.86 -19.32
CA LYS A 356 8.89 -8.34 -20.53
C LYS A 356 10.24 -8.94 -20.15
N MET A 357 10.26 -10.22 -19.78
CA MET A 357 11.48 -10.93 -19.38
C MET A 357 12.58 -10.92 -20.46
N SER A 358 12.22 -10.80 -21.74
CA SER A 358 13.17 -10.66 -22.85
C SER A 358 14.04 -9.41 -22.74
N GLU A 359 13.60 -8.36 -22.05
CA GLU A 359 14.37 -7.13 -21.88
C GLU A 359 15.58 -7.32 -20.98
N MET A 360 15.56 -8.28 -20.04
CA MET A 360 16.75 -8.64 -19.26
C MET A 360 17.88 -9.16 -20.15
N ILE A 361 17.55 -9.90 -21.21
CA ILE A 361 18.52 -10.38 -22.22
C ILE A 361 19.12 -9.21 -23.00
N ARG A 362 18.39 -8.08 -23.12
CA ARG A 362 18.87 -6.87 -23.79
C ARG A 362 19.56 -5.88 -22.84
N GLY A 363 19.77 -6.26 -21.57
CA GLY A 363 20.39 -5.39 -20.57
C GLY A 363 19.41 -4.48 -19.81
N GLY A 364 18.11 -4.56 -20.07
CA GLY A 364 17.07 -3.71 -19.47
C GLY A 364 16.34 -4.32 -18.27
N SER A 365 15.33 -3.59 -17.79
CA SER A 365 14.42 -4.04 -16.72
C SER A 365 13.36 -5.02 -17.27
N PRO A 366 12.98 -6.06 -16.52
CA PRO A 366 11.83 -6.89 -16.87
C PRO A 366 10.50 -6.15 -16.67
N VAL A 367 10.46 -5.06 -15.90
CA VAL A 367 9.26 -4.23 -15.71
C VAL A 367 9.37 -3.02 -16.64
N VAL A 368 8.46 -2.93 -17.61
CA VAL A 368 8.53 -1.89 -18.65
C VAL A 368 7.21 -1.17 -18.83
N HIS A 369 7.30 0.11 -19.17
CA HIS A 369 6.18 0.88 -19.67
C HIS A 369 6.04 0.64 -21.19
N ASP A 370 4.92 0.08 -21.63
CA ASP A 370 4.60 -0.16 -23.03
C ASP A 370 3.73 0.97 -23.61
N PRO A 371 4.31 1.95 -24.33
CA PRO A 371 3.57 3.09 -24.83
C PRO A 371 2.54 2.73 -25.91
N ASN A 372 2.68 1.56 -26.56
CA ASN A 372 1.76 1.10 -27.60
C ASN A 372 0.53 0.39 -27.02
N LYS A 373 0.57 0.02 -25.74
CA LYS A 373 -0.57 -0.57 -25.07
C LYS A 373 -1.56 0.53 -24.70
N VAL A 374 -2.84 0.33 -25.02
CA VAL A 374 -3.93 1.21 -24.57
C VAL A 374 -4.40 0.73 -23.20
N SER A 375 -4.36 1.61 -22.21
CA SER A 375 -4.95 1.33 -20.91
C SER A 375 -6.45 1.17 -21.01
N ARG A 376 -6.99 0.19 -20.28
CA ARG A 376 -8.41 -0.15 -20.29
C ARG A 376 -8.83 -0.74 -18.95
N PHE A 377 -10.13 -0.74 -18.68
CA PHE A 377 -10.70 -1.37 -17.49
C PHE A 377 -11.63 -2.51 -17.90
N GLY A 378 -11.47 -3.66 -17.24
CA GLY A 378 -12.34 -4.81 -17.37
C GLY A 378 -13.42 -4.78 -16.30
N ILE A 379 -14.67 -4.76 -16.71
CA ILE A 379 -15.83 -4.78 -15.83
C ILE A 379 -16.41 -6.19 -15.86
N LEU A 380 -16.34 -6.90 -14.75
CA LEU A 380 -16.78 -8.29 -14.62
C LEU A 380 -17.72 -8.42 -13.43
N SER A 381 -18.78 -9.23 -13.54
CA SER A 381 -19.66 -9.48 -12.40
C SER A 381 -18.89 -10.18 -11.28
N LYS A 382 -19.15 -9.79 -10.02
CA LYS A 382 -18.64 -10.49 -8.83
C LYS A 382 -19.02 -11.98 -8.77
N ASN A 383 -20.10 -12.35 -9.44
CA ASN A 383 -20.64 -13.72 -9.49
C ASN A 383 -20.33 -14.42 -10.82
N ALA A 384 -19.41 -13.88 -11.62
CA ALA A 384 -19.01 -14.49 -12.87
C ALA A 384 -18.43 -15.89 -12.64
N VAL A 385 -18.80 -16.83 -13.52
CA VAL A 385 -18.26 -18.20 -13.54
C VAL A 385 -17.15 -18.36 -14.57
N ASP A 386 -17.08 -17.45 -15.54
CA ASP A 386 -16.08 -17.37 -16.61
C ASP A 386 -15.91 -15.91 -17.06
N GLU A 387 -14.97 -15.67 -17.99
CA GLU A 387 -14.68 -14.34 -18.51
C GLU A 387 -15.63 -13.86 -19.62
N SER A 388 -16.59 -14.66 -20.09
CA SER A 388 -17.36 -14.39 -21.33
C SER A 388 -18.16 -13.08 -21.32
N ARG A 389 -18.48 -12.58 -20.12
CA ARG A 389 -19.23 -11.34 -19.90
C ARG A 389 -18.37 -10.16 -19.47
N ILE A 390 -17.05 -10.29 -19.49
CA ILE A 390 -16.17 -9.15 -19.21
C ILE A 390 -16.36 -8.08 -20.28
N GLN A 391 -16.52 -6.83 -19.84
CA GLN A 391 -16.54 -5.68 -20.74
C GLN A 391 -15.24 -4.91 -20.58
N TRP A 392 -14.46 -4.85 -21.65
CA TRP A 392 -13.25 -4.02 -21.69
C TRP A 392 -13.59 -2.65 -22.25
N ILE A 393 -13.33 -1.61 -21.46
CA ILE A 393 -13.56 -0.21 -21.84
C ILE A 393 -12.22 0.53 -21.83
N ASP A 394 -11.84 1.06 -22.99
CA ASP A 394 -10.57 1.77 -23.17
C ASP A 394 -10.59 3.12 -22.45
N VAL A 395 -9.47 3.43 -21.79
CA VAL A 395 -9.19 4.70 -21.11
C VAL A 395 -7.75 5.09 -21.43
N PRO A 396 -7.51 5.75 -22.59
CA PRO A 396 -6.16 6.07 -23.03
C PRO A 396 -5.46 7.03 -22.06
N ASN A 397 -4.12 6.96 -22.01
CA ASN A 397 -3.26 7.80 -21.17
C ASN A 397 -3.64 7.77 -19.68
N CYS A 398 -3.91 6.57 -19.17
CA CYS A 398 -4.30 6.34 -17.78
C CYS A 398 -3.40 5.25 -17.17
N PHE A 399 -2.74 5.59 -16.09
CA PHE A 399 -2.10 4.62 -15.20
C PHE A 399 -2.42 5.05 -13.77
N CYS A 400 -3.01 4.17 -12.98
CA CYS A 400 -3.15 4.35 -11.55
C CYS A 400 -2.54 3.17 -10.81
N PHE A 401 -1.77 3.44 -9.77
CA PHE A 401 -1.24 2.40 -8.89
C PHE A 401 -2.31 1.93 -7.90
N HIS A 402 -3.11 2.87 -7.38
CA HIS A 402 -4.19 2.58 -6.43
C HIS A 402 -5.55 3.10 -6.92
N MET A 403 -6.60 2.35 -6.56
CA MET A 403 -8.01 2.75 -6.73
C MET A 403 -8.68 2.84 -5.36
N TRP A 404 -9.12 4.04 -5.03
CA TRP A 404 -9.67 4.37 -3.72
C TRP A 404 -11.06 3.78 -3.52
N ASN A 405 -11.90 3.86 -4.54
CA ASN A 405 -13.24 3.26 -4.54
C ASN A 405 -13.80 3.15 -5.95
N ALA A 406 -14.82 2.32 -6.14
CA ALA A 406 -15.65 2.37 -7.34
C ALA A 406 -17.13 2.13 -6.97
N TYR A 407 -18.05 2.68 -7.75
CA TYR A 407 -19.48 2.50 -7.53
C TYR A 407 -20.27 2.56 -8.84
N GLU A 408 -21.53 2.14 -8.77
CA GLU A 408 -22.45 2.14 -9.90
C GLU A 408 -23.45 3.30 -9.77
N GLU A 409 -23.80 3.92 -10.89
CA GLU A 409 -24.89 4.89 -10.96
C GLU A 409 -25.58 4.84 -12.33
N ILE A 410 -26.76 5.46 -12.40
CA ILE A 410 -27.51 5.63 -13.64
C ILE A 410 -27.42 7.10 -14.02
N ASN A 411 -26.98 7.39 -15.25
CA ASN A 411 -26.94 8.76 -15.75
C ASN A 411 -28.34 9.25 -16.18
N GLU A 412 -28.44 10.53 -16.54
CA GLU A 412 -29.69 11.16 -17.00
C GLU A 412 -30.32 10.46 -18.22
N ASN A 413 -29.52 9.76 -19.03
CA ASN A 413 -29.98 9.02 -20.20
C ASN A 413 -30.45 7.58 -19.87
N GLY A 414 -30.43 7.19 -18.59
CA GLY A 414 -30.76 5.82 -18.15
C GLY A 414 -29.66 4.79 -18.38
N ASP A 415 -28.44 5.22 -18.73
CA ASP A 415 -27.31 4.30 -18.94
C ASP A 415 -26.63 3.99 -17.60
N LYS A 416 -26.23 2.72 -17.42
CA LYS A 416 -25.44 2.26 -16.28
C LYS A 416 -23.99 2.69 -16.44
N ILE A 417 -23.50 3.46 -15.46
CA ILE A 417 -22.14 3.98 -15.38
C ILE A 417 -21.45 3.34 -14.17
N VAL A 418 -20.22 2.87 -14.38
CA VAL A 418 -19.29 2.59 -13.28
C VAL A 418 -18.40 3.80 -13.11
N VAL A 419 -18.34 4.33 -11.89
CA VAL A 419 -17.45 5.42 -11.51
C VAL A 419 -16.28 4.85 -10.71
N VAL A 420 -15.06 5.15 -11.11
CA VAL A 420 -13.83 4.73 -10.43
C VAL A 420 -13.12 5.98 -9.91
N ILE A 421 -12.83 6.01 -8.62
CA ILE A 421 -12.07 7.05 -7.93
C ILE A 421 -10.66 6.51 -7.71
N ASN A 422 -9.66 7.16 -8.30
CA ASN A 422 -8.28 6.71 -8.27
C ASN A 422 -7.30 7.88 -8.29
N SER A 423 -6.02 7.59 -8.19
CA SER A 423 -4.97 8.57 -8.42
C SER A 423 -4.18 8.17 -9.66
N CYS A 424 -4.30 8.98 -10.71
CA CYS A 424 -3.63 8.75 -11.97
C CYS A 424 -2.25 9.39 -11.94
N MET A 425 -1.23 8.59 -12.27
CA MET A 425 0.17 9.01 -12.22
C MET A 425 0.68 9.36 -13.61
N THR A 426 1.36 10.50 -13.76
CA THR A 426 1.95 10.93 -15.03
C THR A 426 3.31 11.63 -14.79
N PRO A 427 4.37 11.31 -15.57
CA PRO A 427 4.42 10.24 -16.55
C PRO A 427 4.72 8.88 -15.89
N THR A 428 4.09 7.80 -16.41
CA THR A 428 4.14 6.45 -15.82
C THR A 428 5.54 5.87 -15.66
N HIS A 429 6.48 6.22 -16.55
CA HIS A 429 7.85 5.68 -16.51
C HIS A 429 8.66 6.18 -15.30
N SER A 430 8.30 7.30 -14.69
CA SER A 430 9.07 7.90 -13.59
C SER A 430 9.08 7.06 -12.32
N ILE A 431 8.10 6.18 -12.13
CA ILE A 431 7.98 5.31 -10.94
C ILE A 431 9.19 4.38 -10.81
N PHE A 432 9.69 3.84 -11.93
CA PHE A 432 10.76 2.84 -11.94
C PHE A 432 12.08 3.37 -12.52
N SER A 433 12.04 4.46 -13.30
CA SER A 433 13.23 4.99 -14.00
C SER A 433 14.12 5.89 -13.15
N GLY A 434 13.67 6.37 -11.99
CA GLY A 434 14.48 7.22 -11.09
C GLY A 434 14.85 8.59 -11.68
N ASN A 435 14.21 9.01 -12.77
CA ASN A 435 14.40 10.32 -13.41
C ASN A 435 13.67 11.42 -12.64
N ASP A 436 14.25 12.62 -12.65
CA ASP A 436 13.80 13.85 -11.95
C ASP A 436 12.57 14.51 -12.61
N ASP A 437 11.82 13.76 -13.42
CA ASP A 437 10.55 14.23 -13.94
C ASP A 437 9.59 14.36 -12.75
N SER A 438 8.99 15.54 -12.61
CA SER A 438 8.00 15.83 -11.56
C SER A 438 6.79 14.90 -11.70
N LEU A 439 6.87 13.72 -11.07
CA LEU A 439 5.80 12.74 -11.04
C LEU A 439 4.58 13.41 -10.41
N GLN A 440 3.51 13.50 -11.20
CA GLN A 440 2.22 13.96 -10.74
C GLN A 440 1.36 12.76 -10.41
N SER A 441 0.76 12.74 -9.21
CA SER A 441 -0.29 11.79 -8.84
C SER A 441 -1.57 12.55 -8.56
N GLU A 442 -2.47 12.56 -9.54
CA GLU A 442 -3.68 13.39 -9.52
C GLU A 442 -4.92 12.55 -9.22
N LEU A 443 -5.63 12.91 -8.16
CA LEU A 443 -6.93 12.34 -7.82
C LEU A 443 -7.90 12.56 -8.99
N SER A 444 -8.31 11.48 -9.62
CA SER A 444 -9.11 11.44 -10.83
C SER A 444 -10.38 10.63 -10.63
N GLU A 445 -11.41 10.97 -11.39
CA GLU A 445 -12.63 10.19 -11.57
C GLU A 445 -12.66 9.67 -13.00
N ILE A 446 -12.88 8.37 -13.16
CA ILE A 446 -13.11 7.71 -14.44
C ILE A 446 -14.55 7.21 -14.47
N ARG A 447 -15.30 7.56 -15.50
CA ARG A 447 -16.68 7.07 -15.71
C ARG A 447 -16.69 6.15 -16.90
N LEU A 448 -17.20 4.94 -16.71
CA LEU A 448 -17.22 3.85 -17.68
C LEU A 448 -18.68 3.52 -18.02
N ASN A 449 -19.11 3.80 -19.25
CA ASN A 449 -20.48 3.54 -19.68
C ASN A 449 -20.61 2.12 -20.23
N LEU A 450 -21.35 1.26 -19.51
CA LEU A 450 -21.50 -0.16 -19.83
C LEU A 450 -22.38 -0.44 -21.07
N LYS A 451 -23.12 0.57 -21.55
CA LYS A 451 -23.96 0.45 -22.74
C LYS A 451 -23.23 0.89 -24.00
N THR A 452 -22.50 2.00 -23.92
CA THR A 452 -21.81 2.59 -25.09
C THR A 452 -20.35 2.13 -25.22
N GLY A 453 -19.77 1.54 -24.18
CA GLY A 453 -18.35 1.17 -24.14
C GLY A 453 -17.40 2.37 -24.14
N LYS A 454 -17.91 3.57 -23.86
CA LYS A 454 -17.11 4.81 -23.80
C LYS A 454 -16.71 5.13 -22.37
N SER A 455 -15.53 5.72 -22.23
CA SER A 455 -15.06 6.27 -20.97
C SER A 455 -14.94 7.79 -21.01
N THR A 456 -14.97 8.39 -19.82
CA THR A 456 -14.48 9.75 -19.59
C THR A 456 -13.57 9.74 -18.37
N ARG A 457 -12.59 10.64 -18.35
CA ARG A 457 -11.71 10.88 -17.20
C ARG A 457 -11.74 12.36 -16.88
N ARG A 458 -11.88 12.71 -15.60
CA ARG A 458 -11.68 14.07 -15.10
C ARG A 458 -10.74 14.06 -13.91
N VAL A 459 -9.88 15.06 -13.81
CA VAL A 459 -9.09 15.32 -12.61
C VAL A 459 -10.01 16.03 -11.62
N ILE A 460 -10.15 15.49 -10.40
CA ILE A 460 -10.95 16.12 -9.33
C ILE A 460 -10.12 17.25 -8.73
N ILE A 461 -8.86 16.97 -8.38
CA ILE A 461 -7.92 17.90 -7.76
C ILE A 461 -6.61 17.93 -8.54
N SER A 462 -6.25 19.09 -9.07
CA SER A 462 -4.97 19.33 -9.76
C SER A 462 -3.96 20.04 -8.85
N GLY A 463 -2.66 19.84 -9.10
CA GLY A 463 -1.59 20.60 -8.44
C GLY A 463 -1.30 20.20 -6.98
N VAL A 464 -1.88 19.10 -6.51
CA VAL A 464 -1.52 18.47 -5.24
C VAL A 464 -1.34 16.98 -5.51
N ASN A 465 -0.16 16.45 -5.19
CA ASN A 465 0.11 15.03 -5.29
C ASN A 465 -0.62 14.30 -4.16
N LEU A 466 -1.67 13.56 -4.52
CA LEU A 466 -2.50 12.81 -3.58
C LEU A 466 -2.36 11.32 -3.85
N GLU A 467 -1.80 10.62 -2.88
CA GLU A 467 -1.52 9.19 -3.00
C GLU A 467 -1.75 8.49 -1.66
N VAL A 468 -1.70 7.15 -1.66
CA VAL A 468 -1.81 6.28 -0.48
C VAL A 468 -2.82 6.76 0.57
N GLY A 469 -4.06 6.26 0.47
CA GLY A 469 -5.11 6.60 1.42
C GLY A 469 -6.32 5.69 1.34
N GLN A 470 -7.46 6.15 1.86
CA GLN A 470 -8.68 5.35 1.86
C GLN A 470 -9.96 6.17 1.82
N VAL A 471 -11.04 5.49 1.46
CA VAL A 471 -12.42 5.90 1.77
C VAL A 471 -12.90 5.25 3.07
N ASN A 472 -14.07 5.64 3.57
CA ASN A 472 -14.72 4.87 4.63
C ASN A 472 -14.97 3.42 4.16
N LYS A 473 -14.31 2.44 4.80
CA LYS A 473 -14.36 1.02 4.40
C LYS A 473 -15.77 0.43 4.45
N GLN A 474 -16.68 1.01 5.25
CA GLN A 474 -18.09 0.59 5.28
C GLN A 474 -18.86 0.95 3.99
N GLN A 475 -18.31 1.87 3.19
CA GLN A 475 -18.85 2.34 1.92
C GLN A 475 -18.08 1.81 0.70
N LEU A 476 -17.17 0.85 0.90
CA LEU A 476 -16.40 0.27 -0.20
C LEU A 476 -17.34 -0.39 -1.21
N GLY A 477 -17.21 -0.03 -2.48
CA GLY A 477 -18.10 -0.49 -3.56
C GLY A 477 -19.39 0.33 -3.72
N GLN A 478 -19.64 1.29 -2.83
CA GLN A 478 -20.81 2.17 -2.83
C GLN A 478 -20.39 3.62 -3.08
N LYS A 479 -21.37 4.48 -3.39
CA LYS A 479 -21.11 5.88 -3.68
C LYS A 479 -20.64 6.61 -2.43
N THR A 480 -19.39 7.05 -2.43
CA THR A 480 -18.73 7.78 -1.34
C THR A 480 -18.57 9.26 -1.67
N ARG A 481 -18.69 10.12 -0.67
CA ARG A 481 -18.43 11.56 -0.73
C ARG A 481 -17.01 11.93 -0.32
N TYR A 482 -16.41 11.22 0.62
CA TYR A 482 -15.12 11.60 1.19
C TYR A 482 -14.03 10.58 0.91
N VAL A 483 -12.86 11.08 0.52
CA VAL A 483 -11.62 10.31 0.46
C VAL A 483 -10.54 11.01 1.27
N TYR A 484 -9.73 10.23 1.97
CA TYR A 484 -8.62 10.71 2.80
C TYR A 484 -7.31 10.19 2.21
N LEU A 485 -6.47 11.09 1.70
CA LEU A 485 -5.25 10.76 0.97
C LEU A 485 -4.04 11.44 1.61
N ALA A 486 -2.88 10.81 1.53
CA ALA A 486 -1.65 11.46 1.91
C ALA A 486 -1.25 12.53 0.88
N ILE A 487 -0.70 13.64 1.35
CA ILE A 487 -0.14 14.70 0.49
C ILE A 487 1.34 14.33 0.24
N ALA A 488 1.61 13.74 -0.91
CA ALA A 488 2.93 13.21 -1.28
C ALA A 488 3.81 14.30 -1.91
N ASP A 489 4.23 15.25 -1.10
CA ASP A 489 5.05 16.39 -1.51
C ASP A 489 6.14 16.70 -0.45
N PRO A 490 7.44 16.47 -0.76
CA PRO A 490 7.96 15.92 -2.01
C PRO A 490 7.75 14.39 -2.11
N TRP A 491 7.44 13.87 -3.29
CA TRP A 491 7.38 12.42 -3.52
C TRP A 491 8.72 11.75 -3.20
N PRO A 492 8.75 10.57 -2.54
CA PRO A 492 7.62 9.80 -1.99
C PRO A 492 7.27 10.13 -0.53
N LYS A 493 7.83 11.19 0.06
CA LYS A 493 7.53 11.62 1.43
C LYS A 493 6.14 12.26 1.50
N CYS A 494 5.42 12.03 2.60
CA CYS A 494 4.07 12.56 2.78
C CYS A 494 4.04 13.64 3.87
N CYS A 495 3.85 14.91 3.49
CA CYS A 495 3.90 16.06 4.41
C CYS A 495 2.58 16.34 5.14
N GLY A 496 1.50 15.64 4.79
CA GLY A 496 0.20 15.81 5.43
C GLY A 496 -0.87 14.86 4.92
N ILE A 497 -2.11 15.14 5.31
CA ILE A 497 -3.32 14.40 4.91
C ILE A 497 -4.31 15.39 4.30
N ALA A 498 -4.93 15.00 3.20
CA ALA A 498 -6.02 15.73 2.57
C ALA A 498 -7.33 14.96 2.72
N LYS A 499 -8.36 15.62 3.25
CA LYS A 499 -9.76 15.21 3.09
C LYS A 499 -10.29 15.89 1.84
N VAL A 500 -10.76 15.10 0.88
CA VAL A 500 -11.36 15.59 -0.35
C VAL A 500 -12.85 15.24 -0.36
N ASP A 501 -13.69 16.26 -0.55
CA ASP A 501 -15.10 16.10 -0.88
C ASP A 501 -15.22 15.89 -2.40
N LEU A 502 -15.51 14.65 -2.82
CA LEU A 502 -15.55 14.21 -4.21
C LEU A 502 -16.65 14.89 -5.04
N PHE A 503 -17.69 15.42 -4.38
CA PHE A 503 -18.79 16.09 -5.06
C PHE A 503 -18.50 17.57 -5.32
N THR A 504 -17.92 18.25 -4.33
CA THR A 504 -17.68 19.69 -4.40
C THR A 504 -16.26 20.04 -4.85
N GLY A 505 -15.33 19.09 -4.81
CA GLY A 505 -13.89 19.34 -5.03
C GLY A 505 -13.21 20.09 -3.88
N LYS A 506 -13.89 20.26 -2.73
CA LYS A 506 -13.30 20.95 -1.58
C LYS A 506 -12.22 20.07 -0.94
N VAL A 507 -11.04 20.65 -0.72
CA VAL A 507 -9.92 20.00 -0.03
C VAL A 507 -9.67 20.66 1.31
N THR A 508 -9.63 19.86 2.37
CA THR A 508 -9.19 20.30 3.70
C THR A 508 -7.91 19.57 4.05
N LYS A 509 -6.84 20.31 4.32
CA LYS A 509 -5.49 19.75 4.55
C LYS A 509 -5.14 19.79 6.04
N PHE A 510 -4.52 18.72 6.51
CA PHE A 510 -3.81 18.67 7.79
C PHE A 510 -2.33 18.45 7.48
N LEU A 511 -1.50 19.47 7.69
CA LEU A 511 -0.05 19.41 7.48
C LEU A 511 0.63 19.01 8.79
N TYR A 512 1.61 18.10 8.74
CA TYR A 512 2.28 17.62 9.94
C TYR A 512 3.22 18.67 10.57
N GLY A 513 3.62 19.68 9.79
CA GLY A 513 4.59 20.71 10.16
C GLY A 513 5.96 20.49 9.49
N GLU A 514 6.88 21.42 9.70
CA GLU A 514 8.21 21.37 9.10
C GLU A 514 8.98 20.10 9.50
N GLU A 515 9.66 19.49 8.52
CA GLU A 515 10.48 18.29 8.67
C GLU A 515 9.74 17.08 9.30
N LYS A 516 8.40 17.07 9.21
CA LYS A 516 7.55 15.99 9.69
C LYS A 516 6.83 15.36 8.52
N PHE A 517 6.97 14.05 8.43
CA PHE A 517 6.38 13.29 7.34
C PHE A 517 5.75 12.02 7.90
N GLY A 518 4.64 11.62 7.29
CA GLY A 518 3.91 10.41 7.65
C GLY A 518 3.78 9.46 6.46
N GLY A 519 2.65 8.76 6.41
CA GLY A 519 2.28 7.90 5.28
C GLY A 519 0.77 7.82 5.12
N GLU A 520 0.28 6.64 4.75
CA GLU A 520 -1.14 6.37 4.56
C GLU A 520 -1.95 6.72 5.82
N PRO A 521 -2.93 7.66 5.74
CA PRO A 521 -3.88 7.85 6.83
C PRO A 521 -4.73 6.58 6.97
N CYS A 522 -5.16 6.23 8.18
CA CYS A 522 -6.10 5.13 8.46
C CYS A 522 -7.38 5.68 9.10
N PHE A 523 -8.51 5.53 8.43
CA PHE A 523 -9.82 6.03 8.79
C PHE A 523 -10.56 4.96 9.56
N VAL A 524 -11.05 5.33 10.74
CA VAL A 524 -11.86 4.49 11.59
C VAL A 524 -13.17 5.22 11.86
N PRO A 525 -14.32 4.68 11.41
CA PRO A 525 -15.61 5.32 11.66
C PRO A 525 -15.92 5.33 13.16
N SER A 526 -16.58 6.40 13.62
CA SER A 526 -17.19 6.40 14.95
C SER A 526 -18.45 5.52 14.92
N ASN A 527 -18.80 4.88 16.05
CA ASN A 527 -19.98 4.00 16.14
C ASN A 527 -21.31 4.79 16.22
N GLY A 528 -21.38 6.00 15.66
CA GLY A 528 -22.50 6.93 15.77
C GLY A 528 -23.07 7.41 14.43
N GLU A 529 -24.15 8.19 14.47
CA GLU A 529 -24.84 8.75 13.30
C GLU A 529 -24.15 9.98 12.69
N GLU A 530 -22.82 10.09 12.81
CA GLU A 530 -22.05 11.30 12.47
C GLU A 530 -21.79 11.50 10.96
N GLY A 531 -22.55 10.83 10.10
CA GLY A 531 -22.38 10.87 8.64
C GLY A 531 -21.17 10.07 8.14
N GLU A 532 -20.89 10.15 6.85
CA GLU A 532 -19.83 9.34 6.19
C GLU A 532 -18.42 9.61 6.74
N ASP A 533 -18.15 10.86 7.14
CA ASP A 533 -16.88 11.34 7.70
C ASP A 533 -16.84 11.39 9.23
N GLY A 534 -17.87 10.84 9.90
CA GLY A 534 -17.90 10.64 11.34
C GLY A 534 -16.87 9.60 11.76
N GLY A 535 -15.78 10.03 12.38
CA GLY A 535 -14.69 9.14 12.76
C GLY A 535 -13.34 9.83 12.89
N PHE A 536 -12.29 9.02 12.86
CA PHE A 536 -10.93 9.45 13.16
C PHE A 536 -9.95 8.95 12.11
N LEU A 537 -8.94 9.77 11.82
CA LEU A 537 -7.78 9.42 11.01
C LEU A 537 -6.59 9.19 11.93
N MET A 538 -5.82 8.14 11.63
CA MET A 538 -4.57 7.81 12.32
C MET A 538 -3.43 7.72 11.32
N SER A 539 -2.26 8.27 11.67
CA SER A 539 -1.05 8.17 10.85
C SER A 539 0.20 8.18 11.70
N LEU A 540 1.17 7.32 11.38
CA LEU A 540 2.49 7.38 11.97
C LEU A 540 3.29 8.50 11.31
N VAL A 541 3.76 9.44 12.12
CA VAL A 541 4.50 10.63 11.70
C VAL A 541 5.87 10.61 12.36
N THR A 542 6.92 10.87 11.57
CA THR A 542 8.29 10.99 12.05
C THR A 542 8.81 12.38 11.74
N ASN A 543 9.44 13.00 12.74
CA ASN A 543 10.21 14.21 12.53
C ASN A 543 11.64 13.82 12.13
N GLU A 544 12.07 14.17 10.92
CA GLU A 544 13.37 13.73 10.38
C GLU A 544 14.56 14.37 11.10
N VAL A 545 14.39 15.55 11.73
CA VAL A 545 15.47 16.24 12.46
C VAL A 545 15.74 15.60 13.82
N SER A 546 14.69 15.32 14.58
CA SER A 546 14.79 14.75 15.94
C SER A 546 14.74 13.22 15.96
N GLU A 547 14.45 12.59 14.82
CA GLU A 547 14.20 11.15 14.65
C GLU A 547 13.10 10.58 15.57
N LYS A 548 12.23 11.46 16.09
CA LYS A 548 11.11 11.08 16.97
C LYS A 548 9.87 10.78 16.16
N SER A 549 9.22 9.67 16.50
CA SER A 549 7.98 9.23 15.88
C SER A 549 6.79 9.33 16.82
N GLN A 550 5.62 9.55 16.26
CA GLN A 550 4.35 9.62 16.97
C GLN A 550 3.22 9.05 16.11
N LEU A 551 2.20 8.46 16.73
CA LEU A 551 0.91 8.26 16.08
C LEU A 551 0.06 9.52 16.29
N VAL A 552 -0.36 10.19 15.22
CA VAL A 552 -1.31 11.31 15.31
C VAL A 552 -2.74 10.79 15.13
N ILE A 553 -3.68 11.33 15.92
CA ILE A 553 -5.12 11.05 15.83
C ILE A 553 -5.82 12.36 15.48
N ILE A 554 -6.59 12.35 14.41
CA ILE A 554 -7.25 13.51 13.82
C ILE A 554 -8.75 13.23 13.73
N GLU A 555 -9.58 14.17 14.13
CA GLU A 555 -11.02 14.10 13.90
C GLU A 555 -11.32 14.33 12.41
N ALA A 556 -11.92 13.33 11.76
CA ALA A 556 -12.02 13.28 10.30
C ALA A 556 -13.02 14.30 9.73
N SER A 557 -13.99 14.75 10.53
CA SER A 557 -15.00 15.73 10.11
C SER A 557 -14.38 17.12 9.90
N ASN A 558 -13.55 17.58 10.83
CA ASN A 558 -12.97 18.93 10.82
C ASN A 558 -11.44 18.98 10.60
N MET A 559 -10.79 17.82 10.44
CA MET A 559 -9.35 17.68 10.20
C MET A 559 -8.45 18.28 11.31
N LYS A 560 -8.90 18.27 12.57
CA LYS A 560 -8.12 18.73 13.72
C LYS A 560 -7.48 17.56 14.47
N GLN A 561 -6.21 17.70 14.84
CA GLN A 561 -5.55 16.75 15.74
C GLN A 561 -6.16 16.83 17.13
N ILE A 562 -6.54 15.68 17.69
CA ILE A 562 -7.14 15.56 19.03
C ILE A 562 -6.24 14.81 20.01
N ALA A 563 -5.34 13.97 19.51
CA ALA A 563 -4.34 13.29 20.31
C ALA A 563 -3.08 12.97 19.50
N SER A 564 -1.97 12.78 20.21
CA SER A 564 -0.78 12.14 19.67
C SER A 564 -0.15 11.20 20.71
N ILE A 565 0.39 10.09 20.24
CA ILE A 565 1.01 9.07 21.08
C ILE A 565 2.49 9.01 20.71
N LYS A 566 3.38 9.30 21.66
CA LYS A 566 4.82 9.26 21.40
C LYS A 566 5.30 7.82 21.29
N ILE A 567 6.01 7.51 20.20
CA ILE A 567 6.58 6.18 19.96
C ILE A 567 8.02 6.17 20.48
N PRO A 568 8.45 5.13 21.23
CA PRO A 568 9.75 5.10 21.89
C PRO A 568 10.93 4.92 20.94
N THR A 569 10.67 4.51 19.69
CA THR A 569 11.67 4.28 18.65
C THR A 569 11.30 5.04 17.38
N ARG A 570 12.29 5.32 16.53
CA ARG A 570 12.04 5.78 15.17
C ARG A 570 11.19 4.75 14.41
N VAL A 571 10.20 5.25 13.69
CA VAL A 571 9.33 4.50 12.79
C VAL A 571 9.70 4.91 11.36
N PRO A 572 10.27 4.01 10.54
CA PRO A 572 10.60 4.33 9.16
C PRO A 572 9.33 4.59 8.34
N TYR A 573 9.49 5.13 7.13
CA TYR A 573 8.37 5.16 6.18
C TYR A 573 7.87 3.74 5.88
N GLY A 574 6.59 3.62 5.56
CA GLY A 574 5.95 2.33 5.30
C GLY A 574 4.94 2.43 4.18
N PHE A 575 4.21 1.34 3.97
CA PHE A 575 3.17 1.23 2.94
C PHE A 575 1.81 1.27 3.63
N HIS A 576 1.01 0.21 3.45
CA HIS A 576 -0.38 0.19 3.86
C HIS A 576 -0.58 -0.28 5.30
N GLY A 577 -1.58 0.31 5.95
CA GLY A 577 -2.03 0.00 7.29
C GLY A 577 -3.52 -0.27 7.38
N THR A 578 -3.92 -0.80 8.53
CA THR A 578 -5.33 -0.99 8.87
C THR A 578 -5.51 -0.84 10.37
N PHE A 579 -6.75 -0.66 10.79
CA PHE A 579 -7.14 -0.75 12.19
C PHE A 579 -7.86 -2.07 12.42
N VAL A 580 -7.51 -2.76 13.50
CA VAL A 580 -8.21 -3.97 13.97
C VAL A 580 -8.91 -3.62 15.27
N SER A 581 -10.23 -3.56 15.23
CA SER A 581 -11.06 -3.21 16.38
C SER A 581 -10.98 -4.26 17.50
N SER A 582 -11.32 -3.85 18.72
CA SER A 582 -11.45 -4.78 19.84
C SER A 582 -12.47 -5.90 19.60
N GLN A 583 -13.54 -5.66 18.83
CA GLN A 583 -14.49 -6.69 18.43
C GLN A 583 -13.87 -7.71 17.47
N GLU A 584 -13.07 -7.25 16.52
CA GLU A 584 -12.31 -8.12 15.63
C GLU A 584 -11.26 -8.94 16.40
N LEU A 585 -10.51 -8.32 17.31
CA LEU A 585 -9.56 -9.03 18.17
C LEU A 585 -10.21 -10.15 18.99
N ARG A 586 -11.45 -9.96 19.45
CA ARG A 586 -12.24 -11.04 20.10
C ARG A 586 -12.56 -12.18 19.14
N LYS A 587 -12.82 -11.90 17.85
CA LYS A 587 -12.98 -12.96 16.83
C LYS A 587 -11.68 -13.71 16.61
N GLN A 588 -10.54 -13.02 16.58
CA GLN A 588 -9.22 -13.67 16.48
C GLN A 588 -8.96 -14.61 17.66
N SER A 589 -9.33 -14.24 18.90
CA SER A 589 -9.10 -15.09 20.08
C SER A 589 -9.90 -16.38 20.08
N LEU A 590 -10.92 -16.52 19.23
CA LEU A 590 -11.67 -17.75 19.04
C LEU A 590 -10.95 -18.75 18.12
N ILE A 591 -9.94 -18.30 17.37
CA ILE A 591 -9.13 -19.17 16.52
C ILE A 591 -8.15 -19.93 17.41
N LYS A 592 -8.25 -21.26 17.38
CA LYS A 592 -7.27 -22.14 18.03
C LYS A 592 -6.06 -22.30 17.12
N TYR A 593 -4.92 -21.84 17.59
CA TYR A 593 -3.63 -22.12 16.98
C TYR A 593 -3.13 -23.46 17.53
N PRO A 594 -2.76 -24.45 16.70
CA PRO A 594 -2.02 -25.60 17.18
C PRO A 594 -0.74 -25.07 17.84
N HIS A 595 -0.59 -25.35 19.15
CA HIS A 595 0.39 -24.74 20.04
C HIS A 595 1.76 -24.49 19.38
N ILE A 596 2.13 -23.21 19.23
CA ILE A 596 3.53 -22.80 19.16
C ILE A 596 4.04 -22.94 20.60
N ARG A 597 4.74 -24.05 20.91
CA ARG A 597 5.44 -24.18 22.19
C ARG A 597 6.61 -23.19 22.19
N ILE A 598 6.43 -22.05 22.85
CA ILE A 598 7.55 -21.24 23.34
C ILE A 598 7.88 -21.80 24.72
N GLY A 599 9.11 -22.27 24.88
CA GLY A 599 9.64 -22.71 26.18
C GLY A 599 9.70 -21.55 27.18
N ASP A 600 9.66 -21.94 28.45
CA ASP A 600 9.86 -21.13 29.65
C ASP A 600 8.67 -20.27 30.11
N HIS A 601 7.68 -20.94 30.68
CA HIS A 601 7.01 -20.43 31.87
C HIS A 601 7.03 -21.52 32.94
N GLU A 602 7.76 -21.25 34.04
CA GLU A 602 7.67 -22.02 35.27
C GLU A 602 6.23 -21.94 35.79
N GLU A 603 5.51 -23.06 35.71
CA GLU A 603 4.24 -23.27 36.40
C GLU A 603 4.53 -23.46 37.89
N PHE A 604 4.21 -22.45 38.70
CA PHE A 604 3.88 -22.67 40.11
C PHE A 604 2.54 -23.40 40.17
N GLY A 605 2.59 -24.70 40.46
CA GLY A 605 1.41 -25.51 40.68
C GLY A 605 0.69 -25.15 41.99
N HIS A 606 -0.64 -25.07 41.93
CA HIS A 606 -1.49 -25.66 42.97
C HIS A 606 -2.87 -26.06 42.42
N LEU A 607 -3.01 -27.37 42.29
CA LEU A 607 -4.21 -28.22 42.45
C LEU A 607 -5.55 -27.52 42.78
N THR A 608 -6.54 -27.68 41.91
CA THR A 608 -7.80 -28.40 42.23
C THR A 608 -8.42 -28.95 40.95
N GLY A 609 -8.75 -30.24 40.97
CA GLY A 609 -9.14 -31.01 39.80
C GLY A 609 -10.60 -30.86 39.39
N ARG A 610 -10.84 -30.94 38.08
CA ARG A 610 -11.99 -31.58 37.45
C ARG A 610 -11.62 -31.95 36.01
N GLN A 611 -11.70 -33.24 35.69
CA GLN A 611 -11.46 -33.79 34.35
C GLN A 611 -12.45 -33.22 33.33
N PRO A 612 -12.04 -32.91 32.08
CA PRO A 612 -12.97 -32.66 31.00
C PRO A 612 -13.36 -33.96 30.27
N THR A 613 -14.66 -34.17 30.10
CA THR A 613 -15.24 -35.24 29.26
C THR A 613 -14.91 -35.03 27.78
N LYS A 614 -14.64 -36.15 27.09
CA LYS A 614 -14.21 -36.31 25.68
C LYS A 614 -15.28 -35.89 24.63
N PRO A 615 -14.91 -35.81 23.32
CA PRO A 615 -15.45 -34.86 22.35
C PRO A 615 -16.66 -35.37 21.55
N TYR A 616 -17.54 -34.46 21.13
CA TYR A 616 -18.64 -34.76 20.22
C TYR A 616 -18.18 -34.75 18.75
N HIS A 617 -18.34 -35.91 18.09
CA HIS A 617 -18.24 -36.09 16.65
C HIS A 617 -19.55 -35.65 15.98
N CYS A 618 -19.48 -34.74 15.00
CA CYS A 618 -20.60 -34.50 14.07
C CYS A 618 -20.46 -35.43 12.84
N ARG A 619 -21.43 -36.32 12.64
CA ARG A 619 -21.72 -36.94 11.33
C ARG A 619 -22.91 -36.19 10.69
N PRO A 620 -22.93 -35.98 9.36
CA PRO A 620 -24.08 -35.38 8.69
C PRO A 620 -25.17 -36.42 8.41
N ASP A 621 -26.42 -36.05 8.69
CA ASP A 621 -27.64 -36.77 8.28
C ASP A 621 -28.13 -36.20 6.93
N PRO A 622 -28.35 -37.01 5.88
CA PRO A 622 -28.58 -36.50 4.54
C PRO A 622 -30.07 -36.43 4.16
N HIS A 623 -30.96 -35.86 4.96
CA HIS A 623 -32.33 -35.58 4.50
C HIS A 623 -32.97 -34.37 5.21
N THR A 624 -32.83 -33.17 4.65
CA THR A 624 -33.93 -32.18 4.49
C THR A 624 -33.44 -30.96 3.73
N ALA A 625 -34.14 -30.64 2.64
CA ALA A 625 -33.92 -29.46 1.83
C ALA A 625 -34.80 -28.30 2.34
N ARG A 626 -34.14 -27.20 2.75
CA ARG A 626 -34.47 -25.76 2.54
C ARG A 626 -34.13 -24.90 3.77
N PRO A 627 -33.62 -23.67 3.57
CA PRO A 627 -33.08 -22.83 4.63
C PRO A 627 -34.14 -21.89 5.22
N ASN A 628 -34.20 -21.79 6.55
CA ASN A 628 -34.82 -20.66 7.23
C ASN A 628 -33.76 -20.01 8.13
N CYS A 629 -33.21 -18.90 7.66
CA CYS A 629 -32.44 -17.97 8.48
C CYS A 629 -33.42 -17.11 9.27
N TYR A 630 -33.34 -17.15 10.60
CA TYR A 630 -33.94 -16.12 11.46
C TYR A 630 -32.85 -15.27 12.10
N ASN A 631 -32.90 -13.98 11.76
CA ASN A 631 -32.26 -12.87 12.46
C ASN A 631 -32.73 -12.83 13.91
N TYR A 632 -31.81 -12.63 14.85
CA TYR A 632 -32.13 -12.01 16.13
C TYR A 632 -31.38 -10.69 16.22
N GLY A 633 -32.14 -9.61 16.07
CA GLY A 633 -31.74 -8.26 16.43
C GLY A 633 -31.71 -8.10 17.95
N LEU A 634 -30.78 -7.28 18.42
CA LEU A 634 -30.70 -6.83 19.80
C LEU A 634 -30.88 -5.31 19.83
N ALA A 635 -31.86 -4.86 20.60
CA ALA A 635 -32.00 -3.52 21.15
C ALA A 635 -32.84 -3.64 22.46
N PRO A 636 -32.86 -2.64 23.35
CA PRO A 636 -31.91 -2.52 24.47
C PRO A 636 -32.62 -2.30 25.84
N GLU A 637 -31.82 -1.91 26.85
CA GLU A 637 -32.15 -1.33 28.18
C GLU A 637 -32.13 -2.20 29.45
N GLU A 638 -31.15 -1.85 30.30
CA GLU A 638 -31.24 -1.48 31.73
C GLU A 638 -32.12 -2.29 32.70
N ALA A 639 -31.49 -2.85 33.75
CA ALA A 639 -31.66 -2.39 35.14
C ALA A 639 -31.14 -3.39 36.21
N LEU A 640 -30.45 -2.82 37.20
CA LEU A 640 -30.31 -3.18 38.63
C LEU A 640 -29.45 -4.38 39.12
N GLN A 641 -28.26 -3.99 39.60
CA GLN A 641 -27.66 -4.19 40.93
C GLN A 641 -28.32 -5.08 42.03
N SER A 642 -27.40 -5.67 42.83
CA SER A 642 -27.50 -6.24 44.20
C SER A 642 -27.89 -7.73 44.28
N LEU A 643 -27.30 -8.62 45.11
CA LEU A 643 -26.58 -8.54 46.37
C LEU A 643 -25.59 -9.74 46.53
N VAL A 644 -24.43 -9.47 47.15
CA VAL A 644 -23.79 -10.19 48.27
C VAL A 644 -23.77 -11.73 48.28
N ALA A 645 -22.57 -12.29 48.07
CA ALA A 645 -21.83 -13.15 49.02
C ALA A 645 -20.35 -13.26 48.59
#